data_AF-A0A0E0JX89-F1
#
_entry.id   AF-A0A0E0JX89-F1
#
_cell.length_a   1.000
_cell.length_b   1.000
_cell.length_c   1.000
_cell.angle_alpha   90.00
_cell.angle_beta   90.00
_cell.angle_gamma   90.00
#
_symmetry.space_group_name_H-M   'P 1'
#
loop_
_entity.id
_entity.type
_entity.pdbx_description
1 polymer ?
#
loop_
_entity_poly.entity_id
_entity_poly.type
_entity_poly.pdbx_seq_one_letter_code
_entity_poly.pdbx_strand_id
1 'polypeptide(L)'
;MIRLFASCPKLIPLLALFIFSSSLPLAISDDTDTDREALLCFKSQISDPNGALSSWTNTSLNFCSWQGVSCNSTQTQLRVTALNVSYKGLGGLIPRCIGNLSSIASLDLSNNAFHGKIPSEFGRLGQISYLNLSINSLEGRIPDELSSCSNLQVLGLWNNSLQGEIPPSLTQCIHLQQVILYNNKLEGEIPTGFGMLRELKTLDLSNNALTGDIPPLLGSSPSFIYVDLGVNQLTGGIPEFLANSSSLQVLRLMRNGLSGEIPPSLFNSSKLTTIYLNRNNLVGSIPPITAISTPIQYLSLAQNKLTGGIPASLGNLSSLVLLSLGANNLVGSIPESLSKIQTLERLVLTYNKLSGNVPQTIFNMTSLKYLGMANNSLIGRLPPDIGNRLPNLETLILSTTQLNGPIPASLANISKLEMIYLTATGLTGIVPSLGSLPNLQDLDLAYNQLEAGDWSFLSSLANCTQLKKLALDGNILRGSLPSSVGNLPSQLNWLFLKQNKLSGTIPSEIGNLKSLTVMYMDNNMFSGSIPPTIGNLSNLLVLSFAQNNLSGHIPDSIGSLAQLTEFYIDGNNLNGSIPANIGQWRQLEKLDLSHNFFGGSLPSEVFKISSLSKSLDLSHNLFTGPIPLEIGNLINLGSISISNNCLTGDIPSTIGKCVLLEYLHMEGNLLTGSIPQSFMNLKSIKELDLSRNRLSGKVPEFLTLFSSLQKLNLSFNEFEGPIPLNGVFANASRVILDGNYRLCATALGYSLPLCPESGSQSKCKSTVLKIVIPIAVSAVVISLLCLTLVLMKRRKEEPNLQHSSVNLRKISYEDIAKATDGFSATNLVGLGSFGAVYKGLLPVGDNPVAIKVFNLNKYGAPTSFNAECEALRYIRHRNLVKIITLCSTVDPNGYDFKALVFQYMPNGSLEMWLHPEDLGHEYGMGGQLSKKGDVYSYGVLLLEILTGKRPTDEKFNDGLSLHDRVDAAFPHRVTEILDPNMLHNDLDGGNSELMQCCVLPLVKVALMCSMASPRDRLGMAQVSIEIHSIKQAFLDLSSGRKIV
;
A
#
# COMPACT_ATOMS: atom_id res chain seq x y z
N MET A 1 64.64 43.75 -0.59
CA MET A 1 64.50 44.76 -1.66
C MET A 1 63.73 45.94 -1.08
N ILE A 2 64.43 46.98 -0.63
CA ILE A 2 64.50 48.33 -1.27
C ILE A 2 63.14 49.06 -1.13
N ARG A 3 62.97 49.89 -0.07
CA ARG A 3 63.17 51.37 0.00
C ARG A 3 62.06 52.13 -0.81
N LEU A 4 61.53 53.30 -0.44
CA LEU A 4 62.14 54.51 0.14
C LEU A 4 61.02 55.51 0.58
N PHE A 5 61.19 56.11 1.78
CA PHE A 5 61.08 57.54 2.16
C PHE A 5 59.71 58.27 2.18
N ALA A 6 59.23 58.92 3.25
CA ALA A 6 59.77 59.83 4.28
C ALA A 6 59.56 61.32 3.98
N SER A 7 58.91 62.06 4.89
CA SER A 7 59.37 63.39 5.37
C SER A 7 58.72 63.78 6.72
N CYS A 8 59.57 64.18 7.66
CA CYS A 8 59.36 64.69 9.03
C CYS A 8 59.22 66.26 8.96
N PRO A 9 59.36 67.13 10.03
CA PRO A 9 59.49 66.92 11.49
C PRO A 9 58.86 68.02 12.43
N LYS A 10 59.07 67.81 13.75
CA LYS A 10 59.33 68.77 14.87
C LYS A 10 58.18 69.07 15.87
N LEU A 11 58.33 68.59 17.12
CA LEU A 11 58.94 69.39 18.21
C LEU A 11 59.36 68.46 19.39
N ILE A 12 60.45 68.83 20.06
CA ILE A 12 61.15 68.08 21.12
C ILE A 12 60.84 68.72 22.52
N PRO A 13 61.50 68.37 23.64
CA PRO A 13 60.93 67.79 24.86
C PRO A 13 60.82 68.79 26.03
N LEU A 14 60.04 68.50 27.08
CA LEU A 14 60.32 69.03 28.44
C LEU A 14 59.49 68.29 29.50
N LEU A 15 60.19 67.41 30.22
CA LEU A 15 59.88 67.05 31.61
C LEU A 15 60.12 68.27 32.51
N ALA A 16 59.34 68.36 33.59
CA ALA A 16 59.50 69.21 34.78
C ALA A 16 58.82 70.59 34.76
N LEU A 17 57.53 70.61 35.10
CA LEU A 17 56.93 71.47 36.12
C LEU A 17 55.43 71.13 36.20
N PHE A 18 55.05 70.33 37.20
CA PHE A 18 53.88 70.51 38.07
C PHE A 18 53.77 69.30 39.00
N ILE A 19 54.68 69.27 39.98
CA ILE A 19 54.40 68.71 41.31
C ILE A 19 53.56 69.78 42.03
N PHE A 20 52.55 69.33 42.79
CA PHE A 20 51.61 70.08 43.67
C PHE A 20 50.24 70.47 43.10
N SER A 21 49.34 69.48 43.06
CA SER A 21 47.96 69.49 43.59
C SER A 21 47.28 68.24 43.03
N SER A 22 46.79 67.25 43.77
CA SER A 22 46.24 67.24 45.12
C SER A 22 46.25 65.79 45.59
N SER A 23 46.84 65.57 46.77
CA SER A 23 46.43 64.50 47.67
C SER A 23 44.93 64.65 47.97
N LEU A 24 44.11 63.71 47.50
CA LEU A 24 42.81 63.38 48.09
C LEU A 24 42.72 61.83 48.10
N PRO A 25 42.14 61.25 49.16
CA PRO A 25 42.39 59.86 49.53
C PRO A 25 41.80 58.90 48.49
N LEU A 26 42.38 57.71 48.40
CA LEU A 26 41.65 56.53 47.96
C LEU A 26 40.32 56.50 48.73
N ALA A 27 39.22 56.77 48.03
CA ALA A 27 37.92 56.34 48.49
C ALA A 27 37.95 54.81 48.43
N ILE A 28 38.04 54.20 49.60
CA ILE A 28 37.70 52.79 49.79
C ILE A 28 36.21 52.71 49.42
N SER A 29 35.90 52.31 48.18
CA SER A 29 34.54 51.87 47.88
C SER A 29 34.31 50.63 48.72
N ASP A 30 33.31 50.68 49.59
CA ASP A 30 32.93 49.54 50.39
C ASP A 30 32.33 48.49 49.42
N ASP A 31 33.13 47.49 49.04
CA ASP A 31 32.79 46.34 48.17
C ASP A 31 31.48 45.59 48.58
N THR A 32 30.95 45.87 49.79
CA THR A 32 29.61 45.50 50.26
C THR A 32 28.48 46.16 49.48
N ASP A 33 28.61 47.44 49.12
CA ASP A 33 27.55 48.16 48.42
C ASP A 33 27.49 47.74 46.94
N THR A 34 28.62 47.30 46.37
CA THR A 34 28.65 46.80 44.97
C THR A 34 27.86 45.51 44.76
N ASP A 35 27.89 44.56 45.72
CA ASP A 35 27.11 43.32 45.62
C ASP A 35 25.60 43.62 45.77
N ARG A 36 25.24 44.51 46.71
CA ARG A 36 23.87 44.97 46.93
C ARG A 36 23.30 45.70 45.70
N GLU A 37 24.08 46.61 45.11
CA GLU A 37 23.71 47.31 43.88
C GLU A 37 23.53 46.36 42.70
N ALA A 38 24.39 45.35 42.55
CA ALA A 38 24.26 44.34 41.50
C ALA A 38 22.95 43.54 41.63
N LEU A 39 22.57 43.14 42.84
CA LEU A 39 21.31 42.44 43.10
C LEU A 39 20.08 43.34 42.88
N LEU A 40 20.11 44.59 43.31
CA LEU A 40 19.02 45.54 43.04
C LEU A 40 18.89 45.88 41.56
N CYS A 41 20.02 46.02 40.86
CA CYS A 41 20.06 46.15 39.40
C CYS A 41 19.43 44.93 38.73
N PHE A 42 19.79 43.72 39.17
CA PHE A 42 19.20 42.48 38.67
C PHE A 42 17.67 42.49 38.82
N LYS A 43 17.17 42.78 40.02
CA LYS A 43 15.72 42.88 40.30
C LYS A 43 15.03 43.91 39.39
N SER A 44 15.65 45.06 39.16
CA SER A 44 15.05 46.17 38.41
C SER A 44 14.88 45.90 36.90
N GLN A 45 15.65 44.96 36.34
CA GLN A 45 15.70 44.70 34.89
C GLN A 45 14.98 43.43 34.46
N ILE A 46 14.49 42.63 35.40
CA ILE A 46 13.80 41.36 35.10
C ILE A 46 12.30 41.46 35.37
N SER A 47 11.54 40.56 34.76
CA SER A 47 10.13 40.36 35.03
C SER A 47 9.96 39.37 36.19
N ASP A 48 9.24 39.78 37.24
CA ASP A 48 8.93 38.97 38.42
C ASP A 48 7.42 38.97 38.69
N PRO A 49 6.62 38.25 37.88
CA PRO A 49 5.16 38.26 38.01
C PRO A 49 4.67 37.64 39.33
N ASN A 50 5.47 36.77 39.94
CA ASN A 50 5.10 36.04 41.15
C ASN A 50 5.58 36.74 42.44
N GLY A 51 6.27 37.87 42.33
CA GLY A 51 6.86 38.55 43.47
C GLY A 51 7.91 37.71 44.21
N ALA A 52 8.59 36.81 43.50
CA ALA A 52 9.57 35.89 44.06
C ALA A 52 10.77 36.61 44.69
N LEU A 53 11.07 37.83 44.24
CA LEU A 53 12.14 38.68 44.78
C LEU A 53 11.61 39.74 45.75
N SER A 54 10.40 39.61 46.30
CA SER A 54 9.78 40.62 47.19
C SER A 54 10.63 41.00 48.41
N SER A 55 11.47 40.08 48.92
CA SER A 55 12.40 40.35 50.03
C SER A 55 13.56 41.30 49.67
N TRP A 56 13.83 41.51 48.38
CA TRP A 56 14.94 42.34 47.89
C TRP A 56 14.49 43.80 47.90
N THR A 57 14.85 44.52 48.98
CA THR A 57 14.38 45.88 49.23
C THR A 57 15.54 46.86 49.32
N ASN A 58 15.34 48.08 48.81
CA ASN A 58 16.36 49.14 48.91
C ASN A 58 16.58 49.60 50.37
N THR A 59 15.64 49.33 51.28
CA THR A 59 15.70 49.75 52.69
C THR A 59 16.52 48.84 53.59
N SER A 60 16.75 47.57 53.21
CA SER A 60 17.57 46.64 53.99
C SER A 60 19.04 46.71 53.55
N LEU A 61 19.94 46.90 54.51
CA LEU A 61 21.40 46.81 54.29
C LEU A 61 21.91 45.37 54.30
N ASN A 62 21.13 44.42 54.85
CA ASN A 62 21.53 43.01 54.94
C ASN A 62 20.91 42.17 53.82
N PHE A 63 21.52 42.23 52.63
CA PHE A 63 21.09 41.46 51.46
C PHE A 63 21.31 39.94 51.59
N CYS A 64 22.05 39.48 52.59
CA CYS A 64 22.25 38.06 52.87
C CYS A 64 21.01 37.38 53.46
N SER A 65 20.03 38.17 53.89
CA SER A 65 18.70 37.68 54.29
C SER A 65 17.72 37.59 53.12
N TRP A 66 18.10 38.05 51.93
CA TRP A 66 17.23 38.04 50.77
C TRP A 66 17.04 36.63 50.23
N GLN A 67 15.82 36.35 49.79
CA GLN A 67 15.47 35.04 49.29
C GLN A 67 16.35 34.68 48.09
N GLY A 68 17.01 33.53 48.18
CA GLY A 68 17.91 33.02 47.14
C GLY A 68 19.35 33.54 47.21
N VAL A 69 19.69 34.44 48.14
CA VAL A 69 21.04 34.98 48.30
C VAL A 69 21.73 34.30 49.48
N SER A 70 22.95 33.81 49.26
CA SER A 70 23.85 33.36 50.33
C SER A 70 25.13 34.16 50.32
N CYS A 71 25.67 34.44 51.51
CA CYS A 71 26.89 35.22 51.68
C CYS A 71 27.93 34.48 52.51
N ASN A 72 29.18 34.92 52.39
CA ASN A 72 30.22 34.64 53.37
C ASN A 72 30.34 35.83 54.34
N SER A 73 30.59 35.53 55.62
CA SER A 73 30.84 36.52 56.66
C SER A 73 32.31 36.46 57.04
N THR A 74 33.14 37.33 56.45
CA THR A 74 34.42 37.69 57.05
C THR A 74 34.16 38.83 58.04
N GLN A 75 34.97 38.95 59.10
CA GLN A 75 34.72 39.83 60.25
C GLN A 75 34.56 41.34 59.93
N THR A 76 34.65 41.76 58.66
CA THR A 76 34.53 43.16 58.23
C THR A 76 33.70 43.41 56.95
N GLN A 77 33.21 42.40 56.19
CA GLN A 77 32.47 42.65 54.94
C GLN A 77 31.53 41.50 54.51
N LEU A 78 30.29 41.82 54.10
CA LEU A 78 29.32 40.86 53.55
C LEU A 78 29.51 40.72 52.04
N ARG A 79 29.74 39.49 51.54
CA ARG A 79 29.93 39.21 50.10
C ARG A 79 29.02 38.08 49.63
N VAL A 80 28.38 38.24 48.47
CA VAL A 80 27.51 37.21 47.87
C VAL A 80 28.36 36.07 47.34
N THR A 81 28.09 34.85 47.81
CA THR A 81 28.79 33.62 47.39
C THR A 81 27.90 32.66 46.64
N ALA A 82 26.57 32.74 46.81
CA ALA A 82 25.64 32.01 45.96
C ALA A 82 24.38 32.81 45.67
N LEU A 83 23.87 32.67 44.45
CA LEU A 83 22.56 33.16 44.04
C LEU A 83 21.77 32.00 43.43
N ASN A 84 20.69 31.59 44.09
CA ASN A 84 19.76 30.59 43.61
C ASN A 84 18.34 31.15 43.56
N VAL A 85 17.88 31.43 42.34
CA VAL A 85 16.51 31.88 42.05
C VAL A 85 15.86 30.96 41.01
N SER A 86 16.19 29.66 41.06
CA SER A 86 15.59 28.68 40.17
C SER A 86 14.11 28.40 40.51
N TYR A 87 13.33 28.02 39.49
CA TYR A 87 11.90 27.71 39.63
C TYR A 87 11.08 28.86 40.25
N LYS A 88 11.34 30.10 39.82
CA LYS A 88 10.65 31.30 40.34
C LYS A 88 9.70 31.96 39.34
N GLY A 89 9.71 31.52 38.08
CA GLY A 89 8.92 32.13 37.01
C GLY A 89 9.43 33.53 36.65
N LEU A 90 10.72 33.80 36.87
CA LEU A 90 11.38 35.04 36.47
C LEU A 90 11.55 35.08 34.96
N GLY A 91 11.42 36.26 34.34
CA GLY A 91 11.56 36.42 32.90
C GLY A 91 12.35 37.67 32.51
N GLY A 92 12.50 37.89 31.20
CA GLY A 92 13.29 39.01 30.65
C GLY A 92 14.72 38.60 30.29
N LEU A 93 15.56 39.61 30.03
CA LEU A 93 16.98 39.40 29.74
C LEU A 93 17.77 39.18 31.03
N ILE A 94 18.81 38.34 30.99
CA ILE A 94 19.76 38.24 32.10
C ILE A 94 20.56 39.58 32.18
N PRO A 95 20.46 40.33 33.30
CA PRO A 95 21.12 41.63 33.42
C PRO A 95 22.65 41.53 33.50
N ARG A 96 23.36 42.41 32.79
CA ARG A 96 24.84 42.45 32.76
C ARG A 96 25.47 42.72 34.12
N CYS A 97 24.76 43.43 35.00
CA CYS A 97 25.24 43.81 36.32
C CYS A 97 25.49 42.61 37.25
N ILE A 98 24.94 41.43 36.93
CA ILE A 98 25.28 40.21 37.68
C ILE A 98 26.78 39.87 37.60
N GLY A 99 27.48 40.33 36.55
CA GLY A 99 28.93 40.24 36.41
C GLY A 99 29.73 41.03 37.45
N ASN A 100 29.10 41.88 38.26
CA ASN A 100 29.75 42.61 39.36
C ASN A 100 29.81 41.82 40.68
N LEU A 101 29.14 40.66 40.78
CA LEU A 101 29.18 39.79 41.96
C LEU A 101 30.50 39.00 42.01
N SER A 102 31.63 39.68 42.21
CA SER A 102 32.98 39.11 42.01
C SER A 102 33.35 37.95 42.94
N SER A 103 32.63 37.77 44.06
CA SER A 103 32.83 36.67 45.01
C SER A 103 31.89 35.47 44.80
N ILE A 104 31.03 35.49 43.78
CA ILE A 104 30.02 34.43 43.58
C ILE A 104 30.69 33.11 43.16
N ALA A 105 30.39 32.05 43.90
CA ALA A 105 30.83 30.69 43.61
C ALA A 105 29.75 29.85 42.93
N SER A 106 28.46 30.13 43.21
CA SER A 106 27.34 29.38 42.65
C SER A 106 26.24 30.30 42.12
N LEU A 107 25.87 30.14 40.86
CA LEU A 107 24.79 30.86 40.20
C LEU A 107 23.81 29.87 39.56
N ASP A 108 22.58 29.85 40.06
CA ASP A 108 21.48 29.03 39.55
C ASP A 108 20.27 29.91 39.18
N LEU A 109 20.07 30.07 37.88
CA LEU A 109 18.93 30.76 37.27
C LEU A 109 17.99 29.80 36.52
N SER A 110 18.15 28.49 36.74
CA SER A 110 17.46 27.47 35.94
C SER A 110 15.95 27.42 36.15
N ASN A 111 15.22 26.86 35.19
CA ASN A 111 13.77 26.67 35.23
C ASN A 111 13.01 27.99 35.46
N ASN A 112 13.22 28.92 34.54
CA ASN A 112 12.60 30.23 34.51
C ASN A 112 12.22 30.57 33.04
N ALA A 113 11.84 31.81 32.78
CA ALA A 113 11.47 32.34 31.47
C ALA A 113 12.49 33.38 30.95
N PHE A 114 13.77 33.25 31.33
CA PHE A 114 14.82 34.14 30.81
C PHE A 114 15.02 33.92 29.32
N HIS A 115 15.21 34.99 28.55
CA HIS A 115 15.44 34.95 27.11
C HIS A 115 16.60 35.88 26.71
N GLY A 116 16.96 35.88 25.43
CA GLY A 116 18.10 36.65 24.93
C GLY A 116 19.44 35.96 25.18
N LYS A 117 20.54 36.70 25.01
CA LYS A 117 21.90 36.16 25.06
C LYS A 117 22.41 35.97 26.48
N ILE A 118 23.29 34.98 26.66
CA ILE A 118 24.12 34.88 27.87
C ILE A 118 25.09 36.09 27.89
N PRO A 119 25.14 36.89 28.97
CA PRO A 119 26.04 38.04 29.05
C PRO A 119 27.52 37.63 29.06
N SER A 120 28.36 38.30 28.26
CA SER A 120 29.82 38.06 28.27
C SER A 120 30.47 38.52 29.57
N GLU A 121 29.81 39.42 30.32
CA GLU A 121 30.23 39.85 31.66
C GLU A 121 30.33 38.69 32.66
N PHE A 122 29.74 37.51 32.38
CA PHE A 122 29.92 36.32 33.19
C PHE A 122 31.38 35.90 33.28
N GLY A 123 32.21 36.23 32.29
CA GLY A 123 33.67 36.01 32.35
C GLY A 123 34.38 36.78 33.47
N ARG A 124 33.73 37.77 34.10
CA ARG A 124 34.27 38.50 35.27
C ARG A 124 34.08 37.74 36.59
N LEU A 125 33.25 36.70 36.61
CA LEU A 125 32.93 35.93 37.81
C LEU A 125 34.05 34.93 38.15
N GLY A 126 35.25 35.43 38.48
CA GLY A 126 36.45 34.59 38.63
C GLY A 126 36.38 33.50 39.71
N GLN A 127 35.44 33.59 40.66
CA GLN A 127 35.23 32.60 41.72
C GLN A 127 34.17 31.54 41.38
N ILE A 128 33.47 31.67 40.25
CA ILE A 128 32.35 30.79 39.93
C ILE A 128 32.82 29.35 39.70
N SER A 129 32.19 28.42 40.40
CA SER A 129 32.41 26.97 40.27
C SER A 129 31.16 26.26 39.75
N TYR A 130 29.96 26.80 40.01
CA TYR A 130 28.69 26.26 39.55
C TYR A 130 27.90 27.32 38.78
N LEU A 131 27.63 27.06 37.51
CA LEU A 131 26.79 27.91 36.66
C LEU A 131 25.68 27.07 36.02
N ASN A 132 24.43 27.37 36.36
CA ASN A 132 23.26 26.70 35.79
C ASN A 132 22.23 27.72 35.27
N LEU A 133 22.02 27.71 33.95
CA LEU A 133 21.05 28.54 33.22
C LEU A 133 20.03 27.68 32.45
N SER A 134 19.94 26.39 32.77
CA SER A 134 19.11 25.43 32.03
C SER A 134 17.61 25.68 32.15
N ILE A 135 16.82 25.12 31.22
CA ILE A 135 15.35 25.25 31.18
C ILE A 135 14.94 26.73 31.18
N ASN A 136 15.37 27.45 30.15
CA ASN A 136 15.00 28.83 29.87
C ASN A 136 14.74 28.98 28.35
N SER A 137 14.62 30.21 27.87
CA SER A 137 14.49 30.54 26.44
C SER A 137 15.71 31.33 25.93
N LEU A 138 16.90 31.04 26.46
CA LEU A 138 18.13 31.73 26.07
C LEU A 138 18.53 31.41 24.63
N GLU A 139 19.09 32.39 23.95
CA GLU A 139 19.46 32.34 22.53
C GLU A 139 20.87 32.91 22.29
N GLY A 140 21.33 32.90 21.04
CA GLY A 140 22.67 33.35 20.69
C GLY A 140 23.76 32.34 21.07
N ARG A 141 25.01 32.80 21.04
CA ARG A 141 26.19 31.95 21.26
C ARG A 141 26.52 31.80 22.74
N ILE A 142 27.17 30.69 23.07
CA ILE A 142 27.88 30.56 24.35
C ILE A 142 29.08 31.54 24.29
N PRO A 143 29.22 32.49 25.24
CA PRO A 143 30.30 33.48 25.19
C PRO A 143 31.68 32.86 25.41
N ASP A 144 32.67 33.24 24.60
CA ASP A 144 34.05 32.79 24.74
C ASP A 144 34.64 33.24 26.10
N GLU A 145 34.18 34.36 26.65
CA GLU A 145 34.62 34.94 27.91
C GLU A 145 34.38 34.03 29.12
N LEU A 146 33.48 33.05 29.02
CA LEU A 146 33.30 32.03 30.07
C LEU A 146 34.58 31.23 30.33
N SER A 147 35.54 31.21 29.39
CA SER A 147 36.85 30.60 29.60
C SER A 147 37.70 31.31 30.67
N SER A 148 37.35 32.54 31.05
CA SER A 148 38.02 33.30 32.11
C SER A 148 37.63 32.80 33.51
N CYS A 149 36.55 32.03 33.63
CA CYS A 149 36.08 31.44 34.88
C CYS A 149 36.89 30.19 35.24
N SER A 150 38.17 30.37 35.63
CA SER A 150 39.12 29.26 35.83
C SER A 150 38.70 28.23 36.88
N ASN A 151 37.83 28.59 37.82
CA ASN A 151 37.31 27.72 38.88
C ASN A 151 36.04 26.92 38.48
N LEU A 152 35.54 27.10 37.26
CA LEU A 152 34.27 26.52 36.82
C LEU A 152 34.35 24.99 36.81
N GLN A 153 33.45 24.35 37.56
CA GLN A 153 33.33 22.89 37.68
C GLN A 153 32.07 22.36 36.98
N VAL A 154 30.95 23.09 37.06
CA VAL A 154 29.67 22.68 36.47
C VAL A 154 29.14 23.78 35.56
N LEU A 155 28.92 23.44 34.30
CA LEU A 155 28.28 24.29 33.30
C LEU A 155 27.00 23.61 32.79
N GLY A 156 25.84 24.09 33.24
CA GLY A 156 24.52 23.61 32.82
C GLY A 156 23.77 24.63 31.97
N LEU A 157 23.66 24.41 30.66
CA LEU A 157 22.96 25.29 29.71
C LEU A 157 21.85 24.58 28.90
N TRP A 158 21.51 23.34 29.28
CA TRP A 158 20.55 22.50 28.57
C TRP A 158 19.11 23.05 28.53
N ASN A 159 18.29 22.57 27.60
CA ASN A 159 16.93 23.09 27.35
C ASN A 159 16.89 24.62 27.17
N ASN A 160 17.55 25.10 26.13
CA ASN A 160 17.51 26.50 25.67
C ASN A 160 17.46 26.53 24.13
N SER A 161 17.65 27.71 23.53
CA SER A 161 17.75 27.93 22.08
C SER A 161 19.13 28.47 21.67
N LEU A 162 20.19 28.07 22.39
CA LEU A 162 21.57 28.49 22.11
C LEU A 162 22.04 27.94 20.76
N GLN A 163 22.82 28.74 20.04
CA GLN A 163 23.27 28.52 18.66
C GLN A 163 24.77 28.75 18.53
N GLY A 164 25.34 28.42 17.37
CA GLY A 164 26.77 28.57 17.11
C GLY A 164 27.61 27.44 17.72
N GLU A 165 28.92 27.57 17.58
CA GLU A 165 29.88 26.57 18.04
C GLU A 165 30.02 26.55 19.55
N ILE A 166 30.40 25.39 20.09
CA ILE A 166 30.87 25.30 21.48
C ILE A 166 32.26 25.95 21.53
N PRO A 167 32.47 27.03 22.31
CA PRO A 167 33.76 27.73 22.37
C PRO A 167 34.91 26.77 22.70
N PRO A 168 35.92 26.64 21.82
CA PRO A 168 37.10 25.81 22.13
C PRO A 168 37.86 26.34 23.35
N SER A 169 37.74 27.63 23.66
CA SER A 169 38.33 28.26 24.85
C SER A 169 37.80 27.70 26.16
N LEU A 170 36.61 27.08 26.21
CA LEU A 170 36.06 26.47 27.43
C LEU A 170 36.98 25.39 28.02
N THR A 171 37.87 24.81 27.22
CA THR A 171 38.86 23.83 27.70
C THR A 171 39.96 24.47 28.56
N GLN A 172 40.00 25.80 28.69
CA GLN A 172 40.86 26.52 29.63
C GLN A 172 40.34 26.42 31.09
N CYS A 173 39.05 26.10 31.27
CA CYS A 173 38.48 25.83 32.59
C CYS A 173 38.88 24.40 33.04
N ILE A 174 40.13 24.25 33.49
CA ILE A 174 40.76 22.96 33.77
C ILE A 174 40.07 22.14 34.88
N HIS A 175 39.26 22.80 35.72
CA HIS A 175 38.50 22.19 36.80
C HIS A 175 37.08 21.74 36.39
N LEU A 176 36.73 21.84 35.10
CA LEU A 176 35.43 21.38 34.60
C LEU A 176 35.22 19.90 34.89
N GLN A 177 34.12 19.60 35.59
CA GLN A 177 33.65 18.27 35.93
C GLN A 177 32.41 17.88 35.14
N GLN A 178 31.52 18.84 34.84
CA GLN A 178 30.28 18.58 34.11
C GLN A 178 30.02 19.67 33.08
N VAL A 179 29.81 19.25 31.84
CA VAL A 179 29.38 20.11 30.73
C VAL A 179 28.08 19.53 30.18
N ILE A 180 26.95 20.22 30.42
CA ILE A 180 25.60 19.74 30.13
C ILE A 180 24.90 20.77 29.24
N LEU A 181 24.90 20.52 27.94
CA LEU A 181 24.46 21.44 26.88
C LEU A 181 23.31 20.88 26.02
N TYR A 182 22.70 19.76 26.43
CA TYR A 182 21.73 19.06 25.61
C TYR A 182 20.47 19.87 25.29
N ASN A 183 19.78 19.51 24.21
CA ASN A 183 18.57 20.18 23.73
C ASN A 183 18.77 21.70 23.53
N ASN A 184 19.64 22.03 22.58
CA ASN A 184 19.91 23.37 22.07
C ASN A 184 20.01 23.30 20.53
N LYS A 185 20.52 24.35 19.88
CA LYS A 185 20.78 24.44 18.44
C LYS A 185 22.28 24.63 18.16
N LEU A 186 23.15 24.06 19.00
CA LEU A 186 24.60 24.19 18.86
C LEU A 186 25.08 23.46 17.61
N GLU A 187 26.03 24.07 16.90
CA GLU A 187 26.59 23.58 15.63
C GLU A 187 28.12 23.48 15.72
N GLY A 188 28.77 23.09 14.62
CA GLY A 188 30.22 22.93 14.56
C GLY A 188 30.73 21.64 15.22
N GLU A 189 32.05 21.57 15.40
CA GLU A 189 32.73 20.39 15.94
C GLU A 189 32.76 20.38 17.48
N ILE A 190 32.93 19.19 18.06
CA ILE A 190 33.17 19.05 19.50
C ILE A 190 34.63 19.49 19.79
N PRO A 191 34.86 20.44 20.72
CA PRO A 191 36.21 20.87 21.08
C PRO A 191 37.12 19.71 21.51
N THR A 192 38.23 19.54 20.80
CA THR A 192 39.18 18.43 21.03
C THR A 192 39.80 18.45 22.42
N GLY A 193 39.96 19.64 23.00
CA GLY A 193 40.53 19.81 24.34
C GLY A 193 39.68 19.23 25.48
N PHE A 194 38.39 18.89 25.27
CA PHE A 194 37.60 18.19 26.27
C PHE A 194 38.21 16.84 26.68
N GLY A 195 38.92 16.17 25.76
CA GLY A 195 39.66 14.94 26.08
C GLY A 195 40.82 15.13 27.06
N MET A 196 41.33 16.37 27.20
CA MET A 196 42.48 16.70 28.05
C MET A 196 42.08 17.13 29.47
N LEU A 197 40.79 17.35 29.74
CA LEU A 197 40.29 17.76 31.04
C LEU A 197 40.25 16.58 32.02
N ARG A 198 41.22 16.54 32.96
CA ARG A 198 41.41 15.41 33.89
C ARG A 198 40.28 15.22 34.90
N GLU A 199 39.54 16.29 35.19
CA GLU A 199 38.43 16.29 36.14
C GLU A 199 37.06 16.05 35.48
N LEU A 200 36.98 16.05 34.14
CA LEU A 200 35.72 15.93 33.42
C LEU A 200 35.10 14.55 33.66
N LYS A 201 33.89 14.55 34.23
CA LYS A 201 33.09 13.37 34.58
C LYS A 201 31.90 13.17 33.65
N THR A 202 31.24 14.26 33.28
CA THR A 202 30.00 14.24 32.49
C THR A 202 30.12 15.18 31.31
N LEU A 203 29.88 14.65 30.13
CA LEU A 203 29.72 15.42 28.91
C LEU A 203 28.41 15.02 28.24
N ASP A 204 27.42 15.90 28.27
CA ASP A 204 26.14 15.71 27.61
C ASP A 204 25.90 16.84 26.61
N LEU A 205 26.06 16.50 25.34
CA LEU A 205 25.89 17.39 24.19
C LEU A 205 24.72 16.94 23.31
N SER A 206 23.87 16.05 23.82
CA SER A 206 22.84 15.38 23.03
C SER A 206 21.77 16.34 22.50
N ASN A 207 21.10 15.97 21.41
CA ASN A 207 20.02 16.76 20.80
C ASN A 207 20.45 18.19 20.44
N ASN A 208 21.44 18.28 19.55
CA ASN A 208 21.97 19.51 18.95
C ASN A 208 22.18 19.30 17.43
N ALA A 209 22.91 20.20 16.77
CA ALA A 209 23.29 20.11 15.36
C ALA A 209 24.81 19.95 15.17
N LEU A 210 25.51 19.33 16.12
CA LEU A 210 26.96 19.17 16.08
C LEU A 210 27.39 18.26 14.92
N THR A 211 28.47 18.62 14.25
CA THR A 211 29.03 17.97 13.06
C THR A 211 30.46 17.50 13.31
N GLY A 212 31.06 16.84 12.31
CA GLY A 212 32.45 16.37 12.39
C GLY A 212 32.59 15.09 13.20
N ASP A 213 33.84 14.69 13.42
CA ASP A 213 34.15 13.43 14.08
C ASP A 213 34.19 13.58 15.61
N ILE A 214 33.98 12.47 16.31
CA ILE A 214 34.21 12.45 17.77
C ILE A 214 35.72 12.65 18.02
N PRO A 215 36.14 13.60 18.88
CA PRO A 215 37.54 13.90 19.09
C PRO A 215 38.37 12.66 19.48
N PRO A 216 39.53 12.41 18.85
CA PRO A 216 40.29 11.16 19.06
C PRO A 216 40.73 10.91 20.50
N LEU A 217 41.01 11.97 21.27
CA LEU A 217 41.44 11.91 22.68
C LEU A 217 40.27 11.96 23.67
N LEU A 218 39.03 12.02 23.19
CA LEU A 218 37.86 11.97 24.06
C LEU A 218 37.84 10.60 24.73
N GLY A 219 37.86 10.56 26.07
CA GLY A 219 38.03 9.31 26.84
C GLY A 219 39.40 9.14 27.51
N SER A 220 40.37 10.01 27.24
CA SER A 220 41.67 10.00 27.95
C SER A 220 41.59 10.43 29.42
N SER A 221 40.49 11.08 29.84
CA SER A 221 40.30 11.51 31.23
C SER A 221 40.05 10.31 32.17
N PRO A 222 40.75 10.21 33.31
CA PRO A 222 40.56 9.13 34.28
C PRO A 222 39.25 9.25 35.06
N SER A 223 38.52 10.37 34.94
CA SER A 223 37.31 10.66 35.69
C SER A 223 36.03 10.54 34.86
N PHE A 224 36.13 10.18 33.58
CA PHE A 224 35.07 10.32 32.59
C PHE A 224 34.01 9.21 32.67
N ILE A 225 32.90 9.50 33.35
CA ILE A 225 31.86 8.52 33.74
C ILE A 225 30.70 8.46 32.73
N TYR A 226 30.28 9.62 32.20
CA TYR A 226 29.05 9.74 31.41
C TYR A 226 29.29 10.56 30.14
N VAL A 227 28.96 9.97 29.00
CA VAL A 227 29.01 10.61 27.68
C VAL A 227 27.70 10.39 26.95
N ASP A 228 27.02 11.48 26.62
CA ASP A 228 25.89 11.49 25.69
C ASP A 228 26.11 12.51 24.57
N LEU A 229 26.34 11.99 23.37
CA LEU A 229 26.50 12.76 22.13
C LEU A 229 25.38 12.42 21.14
N GLY A 230 24.31 11.76 21.60
CA GLY A 230 23.24 11.27 20.74
C GLY A 230 22.43 12.40 20.10
N VAL A 231 21.73 12.09 19.00
CA VAL A 231 20.87 13.04 18.28
C VAL A 231 21.65 14.28 17.82
N ASN A 232 22.67 14.05 17.00
CA ASN A 232 23.51 15.07 16.36
C ASN A 232 23.78 14.66 14.89
N GLN A 233 24.71 15.31 14.22
CA GLN A 233 25.16 15.02 12.85
C GLN A 233 26.62 14.54 12.82
N LEU A 234 27.08 13.88 13.89
CA LEU A 234 28.47 13.43 14.02
C LEU A 234 28.80 12.31 13.02
N THR A 235 30.03 12.32 12.51
CA THR A 235 30.56 11.38 11.52
C THR A 235 31.79 10.64 12.06
N GLY A 236 32.50 9.93 11.18
CA GLY A 236 33.71 9.21 11.55
C GLY A 236 33.45 7.95 12.36
N GLY A 237 34.53 7.35 12.85
CA GLY A 237 34.50 6.15 13.70
C GLY A 237 34.42 6.47 15.19
N ILE A 238 34.15 5.45 16.00
CA ILE A 238 34.23 5.57 17.46
C ILE A 238 35.71 5.55 17.87
N PRO A 239 36.25 6.59 18.55
CA PRO A 239 37.67 6.63 18.90
C PRO A 239 38.10 5.56 19.91
N GLU A 240 39.32 5.03 19.74
CA GLU A 240 39.89 4.01 20.64
C GLU A 240 40.05 4.50 22.09
N PHE A 241 40.38 5.78 22.32
CA PHE A 241 40.46 6.30 23.70
C PHE A 241 39.10 6.31 24.39
N LEU A 242 38.03 6.59 23.65
CA LEU A 242 36.68 6.54 24.18
C LEU A 242 36.28 5.10 24.51
N ALA A 243 36.62 4.18 23.62
CA ALA A 243 36.35 2.76 23.77
C ALA A 243 37.15 2.09 24.90
N ASN A 244 38.39 2.53 25.13
CA ASN A 244 39.29 2.02 26.17
C ASN A 244 39.22 2.80 27.50
N SER A 245 38.27 3.73 27.66
CA SER A 245 38.17 4.50 28.90
C SER A 245 37.96 3.59 30.11
N SER A 246 38.82 3.75 31.12
CA SER A 246 38.82 2.94 32.35
C SER A 246 37.75 3.37 33.36
N SER A 247 37.12 4.53 33.16
CA SER A 247 36.16 5.13 34.08
C SER A 247 34.74 5.19 33.51
N LEU A 248 34.57 5.05 32.20
CA LEU A 248 33.31 5.24 31.51
C LEU A 248 32.28 4.18 31.89
N GLN A 249 31.09 4.64 32.27
CA GLN A 249 29.95 3.81 32.66
C GLN A 249 28.82 3.89 31.64
N VAL A 250 28.59 5.09 31.08
CA VAL A 250 27.50 5.33 30.12
C VAL A 250 28.05 5.97 28.85
N LEU A 251 27.85 5.29 27.73
CA LEU A 251 28.16 5.78 26.40
C LEU A 251 26.91 5.79 25.51
N ARG A 252 26.50 6.97 25.08
CA ARG A 252 25.33 7.19 24.22
C ARG A 252 25.73 8.00 23.00
N LEU A 253 25.66 7.36 21.84
CA LEU A 253 26.03 7.91 20.54
C LEU A 253 24.91 7.72 19.50
N MET A 254 23.69 7.39 19.94
CA MET A 254 22.56 7.05 19.07
C MET A 254 22.14 8.21 18.16
N ARG A 255 21.55 7.92 16.99
CA ARG A 255 21.03 8.93 16.06
C ARG A 255 22.09 9.94 15.61
N ASN A 256 23.16 9.43 15.00
CA ASN A 256 24.22 10.20 14.34
C ASN A 256 24.51 9.60 12.95
N GLY A 257 25.55 10.09 12.28
CA GLY A 257 26.08 9.55 11.03
C GLY A 257 27.30 8.64 11.20
N LEU A 258 27.59 8.15 12.41
CA LEU A 258 28.83 7.41 12.72
C LEU A 258 29.01 6.18 11.83
N SER A 259 30.24 5.95 11.38
CA SER A 259 30.62 4.90 10.42
C SER A 259 31.81 4.10 10.95
N GLY A 260 32.35 3.18 10.16
CA GLY A 260 33.42 2.28 10.60
C GLY A 260 32.92 1.14 11.49
N GLU A 261 33.87 0.34 11.98
CA GLU A 261 33.59 -0.81 12.84
C GLU A 261 33.44 -0.40 14.31
N ILE A 262 32.76 -1.25 15.09
CA ILE A 262 32.64 -1.04 16.54
C ILE A 262 33.94 -1.51 17.21
N PRO A 263 34.65 -0.66 17.98
CA PRO A 263 35.86 -1.06 18.69
C PRO A 263 35.60 -2.22 19.68
N PRO A 264 36.34 -3.34 19.61
CA PRO A 264 36.13 -4.49 20.50
C PRO A 264 36.29 -4.18 21.99
N SER A 265 37.11 -3.18 22.31
CA SER A 265 37.37 -2.70 23.68
C SER A 265 36.11 -2.27 24.43
N LEU A 266 35.09 -1.74 23.72
CA LEU A 266 33.80 -1.37 24.31
C LEU A 266 33.11 -2.54 25.03
N PHE A 267 33.27 -3.75 24.51
CA PHE A 267 32.63 -4.95 25.06
C PHE A 267 33.45 -5.62 26.16
N ASN A 268 34.65 -5.10 26.45
CA ASN A 268 35.57 -5.66 27.45
C ASN A 268 35.80 -4.73 28.65
N SER A 269 35.10 -3.60 28.72
CA SER A 269 35.19 -2.68 29.85
C SER A 269 34.63 -3.29 31.15
N SER A 270 35.30 -3.02 32.26
CA SER A 270 34.88 -3.43 33.61
C SER A 270 33.94 -2.43 34.28
N LYS A 271 33.61 -1.32 33.61
CA LYS A 271 32.77 -0.23 34.15
C LYS A 271 31.56 0.10 33.29
N LEU A 272 31.61 -0.12 31.96
CA LEU A 272 30.51 0.21 31.05
C LEU A 272 29.25 -0.60 31.38
N THR A 273 28.17 0.11 31.73
CA THR A 273 26.85 -0.47 31.97
C THR A 273 25.90 -0.21 30.81
N THR A 274 26.09 0.88 30.06
CA THR A 274 25.17 1.32 29.00
C THR A 274 25.93 1.69 27.74
N ILE A 275 25.56 1.06 26.63
CA ILE A 275 26.11 1.31 25.29
C ILE A 275 24.94 1.47 24.31
N TYR A 276 24.66 2.70 23.87
CA TYR A 276 23.66 3.00 22.85
C TYR A 276 24.33 3.56 21.60
N LEU A 277 24.37 2.75 20.54
CA LEU A 277 24.94 3.09 19.23
C LEU A 277 23.89 3.03 18.11
N ASN A 278 22.61 2.87 18.46
CA ASN A 278 21.53 2.65 17.49
C ASN A 278 21.27 3.87 16.59
N ARG A 279 20.75 3.63 15.37
CA ARG A 279 20.52 4.66 14.34
C ARG A 279 21.81 5.38 13.94
N ASN A 280 22.77 4.62 13.41
CA ASN A 280 24.03 5.12 12.84
C ASN A 280 24.33 4.36 11.51
N ASN A 281 25.52 4.57 10.95
CA ASN A 281 26.02 3.89 9.75
C ASN A 281 27.14 2.87 10.07
N LEU A 282 27.20 2.32 11.29
CA LEU A 282 28.25 1.39 11.72
C LEU A 282 28.21 0.10 10.90
N VAL A 283 29.39 -0.41 10.56
CA VAL A 283 29.60 -1.60 9.71
C VAL A 283 30.44 -2.65 10.45
N GLY A 284 30.74 -3.76 9.78
CA GLY A 284 31.52 -4.86 10.36
C GLY A 284 30.69 -5.77 11.26
N SER A 285 31.34 -6.77 11.85
CA SER A 285 30.70 -7.72 12.77
C SER A 285 30.57 -7.16 14.18
N ILE A 286 29.60 -7.67 14.93
CA ILE A 286 29.55 -7.44 16.39
C ILE A 286 30.81 -8.06 17.02
N PRO A 287 31.63 -7.29 17.75
CA PRO A 287 32.85 -7.82 18.38
C PRO A 287 32.55 -8.95 19.39
N PRO A 288 33.40 -9.99 19.46
CA PRO A 288 33.25 -11.04 20.47
C PRO A 288 33.64 -10.53 21.86
N ILE A 289 32.94 -11.03 22.87
CA ILE A 289 33.19 -10.70 24.28
C ILE A 289 34.30 -11.61 24.79
N THR A 290 35.42 -11.03 25.21
CA THR A 290 36.54 -11.78 25.80
C THR A 290 36.60 -11.67 27.33
N ALA A 291 35.98 -10.64 27.90
CA ALA A 291 35.89 -10.46 29.35
C ALA A 291 34.76 -11.32 29.96
N ILE A 292 35.07 -12.02 31.05
CA ILE A 292 34.10 -12.79 31.83
C ILE A 292 33.48 -11.82 32.86
N SER A 293 32.16 -11.65 32.87
CA SER A 293 31.42 -10.79 33.82
C SER A 293 31.54 -9.27 33.63
N THR A 294 31.28 -8.77 32.42
CA THR A 294 31.11 -7.33 32.17
C THR A 294 29.82 -6.78 32.82
N PRO A 295 29.80 -5.53 33.31
CA PRO A 295 28.61 -4.95 33.95
C PRO A 295 27.58 -4.37 32.95
N ILE A 296 27.71 -4.66 31.65
CA ILE A 296 26.82 -4.15 30.60
C ILE A 296 25.39 -4.64 30.86
N GLN A 297 24.48 -3.69 31.06
CA GLN A 297 23.05 -3.90 31.27
C GLN A 297 22.24 -3.54 30.03
N TYR A 298 22.64 -2.51 29.30
CA TYR A 298 21.89 -1.99 28.16
C TYR A 298 22.78 -1.91 26.92
N LEU A 299 22.51 -2.76 25.93
CA LEU A 299 23.24 -2.78 24.66
C LEU A 299 22.26 -2.59 23.50
N SER A 300 22.37 -1.46 22.82
CA SER A 300 21.55 -1.12 21.65
C SER A 300 22.42 -0.78 20.45
N LEU A 301 22.41 -1.69 19.46
CA LEU A 301 23.12 -1.58 18.18
C LEU A 301 22.16 -1.49 17.00
N ALA A 302 20.85 -1.37 17.26
CA ALA A 302 19.81 -1.44 16.25
C ALA A 302 19.90 -0.33 15.19
N GLN A 303 19.37 -0.55 14.00
CA GLN A 303 19.37 0.44 12.91
C GLN A 303 20.79 0.91 12.55
N ASN A 304 21.63 -0.05 12.18
CA ASN A 304 22.99 0.15 11.64
C ASN A 304 23.16 -0.71 10.38
N LYS A 305 24.40 -0.85 9.89
CA LYS A 305 24.75 -1.69 8.73
C LYS A 305 25.60 -2.90 9.15
N LEU A 306 25.48 -3.35 10.40
CA LEU A 306 26.29 -4.44 10.95
C LEU A 306 26.06 -5.75 10.20
N THR A 307 27.13 -6.49 9.96
CA THR A 307 27.16 -7.76 9.23
C THR A 307 27.65 -8.90 10.13
N GLY A 308 27.84 -10.10 9.59
CA GLY A 308 28.29 -11.26 10.36
C GLY A 308 27.21 -11.84 11.26
N GLY A 309 27.59 -12.85 12.05
CA GLY A 309 26.70 -13.53 12.99
C GLY A 309 26.64 -12.86 14.36
N ILE A 310 25.60 -13.18 15.14
CA ILE A 310 25.53 -12.81 16.56
C ILE A 310 26.58 -13.67 17.31
N PRO A 311 27.60 -13.08 17.96
CA PRO A 311 28.62 -13.85 18.66
C PRO A 311 28.04 -14.61 19.85
N ALA A 312 28.37 -15.91 19.97
CA ALA A 312 27.93 -16.71 21.11
C ALA A 312 28.46 -16.17 22.47
N SER A 313 29.58 -15.45 22.44
CA SER A 313 30.14 -14.81 23.63
C SER A 313 29.29 -13.68 24.20
N LEU A 314 28.28 -13.17 23.48
CA LEU A 314 27.28 -12.25 24.07
C LEU A 314 26.54 -12.89 25.25
N GLY A 315 26.43 -14.22 25.29
CA GLY A 315 25.90 -14.95 26.44
C GLY A 315 26.70 -14.80 27.74
N ASN A 316 27.92 -14.23 27.69
CA ASN A 316 28.74 -13.94 28.87
C ASN A 316 28.34 -12.64 29.58
N LEU A 317 27.48 -11.80 28.98
CA LEU A 317 26.98 -10.56 29.56
C LEU A 317 25.86 -10.85 30.58
N SER A 318 26.21 -11.42 31.73
CA SER A 318 25.22 -11.90 32.73
C SER A 318 24.34 -10.81 33.36
N SER A 319 24.74 -9.54 33.26
CA SER A 319 23.98 -8.38 33.77
C SER A 319 23.03 -7.78 32.72
N LEU A 320 22.99 -8.31 31.50
CA LEU A 320 22.29 -7.69 30.39
C LEU A 320 20.77 -7.75 30.55
N VAL A 321 20.14 -6.58 30.63
CA VAL A 321 18.70 -6.36 30.74
C VAL A 321 18.07 -6.13 29.36
N LEU A 322 18.77 -5.42 28.48
CA LEU A 322 18.31 -5.11 27.13
C LEU A 322 19.39 -5.43 26.09
N LEU A 323 19.01 -6.25 25.11
CA LEU A 323 19.76 -6.50 23.89
C LEU A 323 18.94 -6.10 22.67
N SER A 324 19.37 -5.06 21.95
CA SER A 324 18.72 -4.60 20.73
C SER A 324 19.68 -4.61 19.54
N LEU A 325 19.45 -5.52 18.61
CA LEU A 325 20.24 -5.75 17.39
C LEU A 325 19.40 -5.60 16.11
N GLY A 326 18.14 -5.18 16.24
CA GLY A 326 17.20 -5.12 15.12
C GLY A 326 17.59 -4.13 14.02
N ALA A 327 17.05 -4.31 12.81
CA ALA A 327 17.33 -3.48 11.64
C ALA A 327 18.82 -3.37 11.32
N ASN A 328 19.47 -4.52 11.09
CA ASN A 328 20.85 -4.64 10.65
C ASN A 328 20.95 -5.66 9.50
N ASN A 329 22.17 -6.01 9.07
CA ASN A 329 22.44 -7.05 8.07
C ASN A 329 23.00 -8.34 8.71
N LEU A 330 22.63 -8.65 9.95
CA LEU A 330 23.13 -9.82 10.67
C LEU A 330 22.64 -11.11 10.02
N VAL A 331 23.51 -12.10 9.93
CA VAL A 331 23.28 -13.42 9.31
C VAL A 331 23.52 -14.55 10.31
N GLY A 332 23.28 -15.80 9.91
CA GLY A 332 23.53 -16.96 10.77
C GLY A 332 22.42 -17.19 11.81
N SER A 333 22.68 -18.07 12.77
CA SER A 333 21.69 -18.49 13.79
C SER A 333 21.72 -17.63 15.05
N ILE A 334 20.64 -17.71 15.83
CA ILE A 334 20.60 -17.14 17.17
C ILE A 334 21.40 -18.06 18.10
N PRO A 335 22.44 -17.57 18.80
CA PRO A 335 23.21 -18.40 19.72
C PRO A 335 22.39 -18.84 20.92
N GLU A 336 22.43 -20.14 21.24
CA GLU A 336 21.79 -20.69 22.42
C GLU A 336 22.32 -20.09 23.73
N SER A 337 23.57 -19.62 23.74
CA SER A 337 24.19 -18.97 24.90
C SER A 337 23.45 -17.73 25.40
N LEU A 338 22.65 -17.06 24.56
CA LEU A 338 21.82 -15.93 25.00
C LEU A 338 20.80 -16.35 26.08
N SER A 339 20.36 -17.61 26.09
CA SER A 339 19.45 -18.15 27.11
C SER A 339 20.06 -18.21 28.52
N LYS A 340 21.40 -18.09 28.65
CA LYS A 340 22.09 -18.06 29.95
C LYS A 340 21.91 -16.73 30.69
N ILE A 341 21.47 -15.69 30.00
CA ILE A 341 21.32 -14.35 30.56
C ILE A 341 19.99 -14.24 31.31
N GLN A 342 20.00 -14.60 32.60
CA GLN A 342 18.79 -14.63 33.42
C GLN A 342 18.20 -13.24 33.71
N THR A 343 18.95 -12.17 33.50
CA THR A 343 18.51 -10.78 33.71
C THR A 343 17.85 -10.16 32.48
N LEU A 344 17.87 -10.84 31.32
CA LEU A 344 17.43 -10.27 30.05
C LEU A 344 15.91 -10.11 30.01
N GLU A 345 15.45 -8.86 30.01
CA GLU A 345 14.04 -8.52 29.91
C GLU A 345 13.61 -8.24 28.46
N ARG A 346 14.52 -7.73 27.62
CA ARG A 346 14.19 -7.32 26.24
C ARG A 346 15.21 -7.85 25.25
N LEU A 347 14.75 -8.75 24.37
CA LEU A 347 15.50 -9.26 23.24
C LEU A 347 14.87 -8.79 21.92
N VAL A 348 15.59 -7.95 21.16
CA VAL A 348 15.12 -7.37 19.90
C VAL A 348 16.08 -7.71 18.76
N LEU A 349 15.67 -8.62 17.89
CA LEU A 349 16.41 -9.12 16.73
C LEU A 349 15.70 -8.84 15.39
N THR A 350 14.55 -8.16 15.45
CA THR A 350 13.66 -7.90 14.31
C THR A 350 14.36 -7.20 13.14
N TYR A 351 13.99 -7.50 11.89
CA TYR A 351 14.58 -6.91 10.67
C TYR A 351 16.09 -7.22 10.53
N ASN A 352 16.42 -8.50 10.32
CA ASN A 352 17.79 -8.93 9.99
C ASN A 352 17.72 -10.02 8.89
N LYS A 353 18.85 -10.70 8.64
CA LYS A 353 18.95 -11.85 7.74
C LYS A 353 19.28 -13.13 8.53
N LEU A 354 18.84 -13.22 9.79
CA LEU A 354 19.09 -14.38 10.64
C LEU A 354 18.34 -15.60 10.09
N SER A 355 18.91 -16.78 10.27
CA SER A 355 18.43 -18.03 9.70
C SER A 355 18.68 -19.21 10.63
N GLY A 356 18.06 -20.36 10.34
CA GLY A 356 18.22 -21.57 11.15
C GLY A 356 17.26 -21.62 12.34
N ASN A 357 17.41 -22.65 13.18
CA ASN A 357 16.46 -22.93 14.26
C ASN A 357 16.54 -21.89 15.37
N VAL A 358 15.38 -21.42 15.85
CA VAL A 358 15.29 -20.69 17.12
C VAL A 358 15.57 -21.66 18.28
N PRO A 359 16.61 -21.40 19.11
CA PRO A 359 16.90 -22.24 20.26
C PRO A 359 15.71 -22.31 21.23
N GLN A 360 15.29 -23.53 21.58
CA GLN A 360 14.12 -23.74 22.44
C GLN A 360 14.30 -23.19 23.85
N THR A 361 15.55 -23.04 24.29
CA THR A 361 15.95 -22.44 25.55
C THR A 361 15.65 -20.94 25.64
N ILE A 362 15.55 -20.22 24.51
CA ILE A 362 15.12 -18.81 24.51
C ILE A 362 13.67 -18.69 24.97
N PHE A 363 12.82 -19.64 24.60
CA PHE A 363 11.45 -19.70 25.08
C PHE A 363 11.34 -20.13 26.55
N ASN A 364 12.46 -20.29 27.28
CA ASN A 364 12.49 -20.63 28.71
C ASN A 364 13.08 -19.52 29.59
N MET A 365 13.27 -18.33 29.02
CA MET A 365 13.83 -17.18 29.74
C MET A 365 12.73 -16.46 30.52
N THR A 366 12.55 -16.82 31.79
CA THR A 366 11.46 -16.33 32.65
C THR A 366 11.48 -14.83 32.91
N SER A 367 12.62 -14.15 32.71
CA SER A 367 12.78 -12.70 32.83
C SER A 367 12.29 -11.91 31.62
N LEU A 368 12.12 -12.54 30.45
CA LEU A 368 11.73 -11.83 29.24
C LEU A 368 10.33 -11.21 29.37
N LYS A 369 10.27 -9.91 29.10
CA LYS A 369 9.07 -9.10 28.93
C LYS A 369 8.81 -8.80 27.46
N TYR A 370 9.86 -8.66 26.66
CA TYR A 370 9.77 -8.36 25.23
C TYR A 370 10.62 -9.34 24.41
N LEU A 371 9.97 -10.03 23.47
CA LEU A 371 10.64 -10.93 22.53
C LEU A 371 10.29 -10.55 21.09
N GLY A 372 11.24 -9.96 20.37
CA GLY A 372 11.07 -9.58 18.97
C GLY A 372 12.11 -10.23 18.07
N MET A 373 11.69 -11.04 17.10
CA MET A 373 12.57 -11.66 16.10
C MET A 373 12.00 -11.59 14.68
N ALA A 374 10.94 -10.80 14.48
CA ALA A 374 10.23 -10.72 13.22
C ALA A 374 11.10 -10.31 12.03
N ASN A 375 10.65 -10.63 10.83
CA ASN A 375 11.32 -10.31 9.56
C ASN A 375 12.77 -10.84 9.52
N ASN A 376 12.87 -12.16 9.61
CA ASN A 376 14.08 -12.98 9.49
C ASN A 376 13.72 -14.32 8.84
N SER A 377 14.72 -15.08 8.40
CA SER A 377 14.55 -16.44 7.85
C SER A 377 14.65 -17.53 8.93
N LEU A 378 14.20 -17.22 10.15
CA LEU A 378 14.27 -18.13 11.30
C LEU A 378 13.22 -19.23 11.17
N ILE A 379 13.64 -20.48 11.40
CA ILE A 379 12.75 -21.65 11.41
C ILE A 379 12.59 -22.18 12.84
N GLY A 380 11.54 -22.92 13.11
CA GLY A 380 11.33 -23.50 14.44
C GLY A 380 9.88 -23.88 14.69
N ARG A 381 9.54 -24.06 15.96
CA ARG A 381 8.17 -24.22 16.47
C ARG A 381 8.04 -23.51 17.81
N LEU A 382 6.84 -22.99 18.09
CA LEU A 382 6.49 -22.52 19.42
C LEU A 382 6.33 -23.72 20.38
N PRO A 383 6.94 -23.71 21.58
CA PRO A 383 6.77 -24.80 22.55
C PRO A 383 5.30 -24.94 22.98
N PRO A 384 4.75 -26.17 23.09
CA PRO A 384 3.37 -26.39 23.53
C PRO A 384 3.04 -25.79 24.90
N ASP A 385 4.05 -25.66 25.77
CA ASP A 385 4.02 -25.16 27.14
C ASP A 385 4.62 -23.76 27.29
N ILE A 386 4.73 -22.98 26.20
CA ILE A 386 5.30 -21.61 26.19
C ILE A 386 4.72 -20.72 27.29
N GLY A 387 3.44 -20.89 27.64
CA GLY A 387 2.78 -20.16 28.71
C GLY A 387 3.43 -20.28 30.08
N ASN A 388 3.98 -21.45 30.37
CA ASN A 388 4.64 -21.73 31.65
C ASN A 388 6.12 -21.32 31.63
N ARG A 389 6.70 -21.20 30.43
CA ARG A 389 8.12 -20.93 30.23
C ARG A 389 8.45 -19.43 30.13
N LEU A 390 7.49 -18.60 29.70
CA LEU A 390 7.64 -17.14 29.58
C LEU A 390 6.56 -16.38 30.39
N PRO A 391 6.47 -16.56 31.72
CA PRO A 391 5.37 -16.04 32.53
C PRO A 391 5.30 -14.51 32.60
N ASN A 392 6.41 -13.80 32.32
CA ASN A 392 6.49 -12.35 32.40
C ASN A 392 6.36 -11.64 31.04
N LEU A 393 6.10 -12.37 29.97
CA LEU A 393 6.10 -11.80 28.63
C LEU A 393 4.90 -10.86 28.41
N GLU A 394 5.21 -9.65 27.99
CA GLU A 394 4.24 -8.58 27.68
C GLU A 394 4.06 -8.44 26.16
N THR A 395 5.13 -8.65 25.38
CA THR A 395 5.09 -8.49 23.92
C THR A 395 5.83 -9.61 23.20
N LEU A 396 5.13 -10.26 22.26
CA LEU A 396 5.65 -11.31 21.39
C LEU A 396 5.54 -10.88 19.91
N ILE A 397 6.69 -10.68 19.25
CA ILE A 397 6.74 -10.27 17.84
C ILE A 397 7.60 -11.24 17.03
N LEU A 398 6.93 -12.15 16.34
CA LEU A 398 7.54 -13.20 15.52
C LEU A 398 7.06 -13.17 14.06
N SER A 399 6.31 -12.15 13.66
CA SER A 399 5.85 -11.97 12.28
C SER A 399 6.94 -12.18 11.23
N THR A 400 6.57 -12.68 10.05
CA THR A 400 7.46 -12.89 8.90
C THR A 400 8.71 -13.69 9.27
N THR A 401 8.49 -14.80 9.98
CA THR A 401 9.45 -15.89 10.24
C THR A 401 8.88 -17.21 9.71
N GLN A 402 9.49 -18.36 10.00
CA GLN A 402 9.10 -19.68 9.49
C GLN A 402 8.91 -20.71 10.64
N LEU A 403 8.17 -20.34 11.70
CA LEU A 403 8.02 -21.12 12.94
C LEU A 403 6.94 -22.22 12.90
N ASN A 404 6.49 -22.63 11.71
CA ASN A 404 5.55 -23.73 11.39
C ASN A 404 4.90 -24.52 12.55
N GLY A 405 3.60 -24.80 12.47
CA GLY A 405 2.86 -25.60 13.45
C GLY A 405 1.78 -24.80 14.17
N PRO A 406 1.10 -25.37 15.18
CA PRO A 406 -0.02 -24.72 15.84
C PRO A 406 0.40 -23.62 16.81
N ILE A 407 -0.52 -22.67 17.04
CA ILE A 407 -0.42 -21.74 18.16
C ILE A 407 -0.70 -22.54 19.45
N PRO A 408 0.24 -22.61 20.40
CA PRO A 408 0.02 -23.34 21.64
C PRO A 408 -1.09 -22.70 22.49
N ALA A 409 -2.05 -23.51 22.96
CA ALA A 409 -3.11 -23.02 23.85
C ALA A 409 -2.56 -22.46 25.18
N SER A 410 -1.39 -22.92 25.62
CA SER A 410 -0.73 -22.38 26.81
C SER A 410 -0.35 -20.90 26.69
N LEU A 411 -0.33 -20.32 25.49
CA LEU A 411 -0.10 -18.88 25.31
C LEU A 411 -1.09 -18.03 26.12
N ALA A 412 -2.31 -18.56 26.34
CA ALA A 412 -3.35 -17.95 27.17
C ALA A 412 -2.99 -17.86 28.67
N ASN A 413 -1.95 -18.58 29.13
CA ASN A 413 -1.49 -18.56 30.51
C ASN A 413 -0.53 -17.41 30.82
N ILE A 414 -0.07 -16.66 29.80
CA ILE A 414 0.83 -15.53 29.98
C ILE A 414 0.02 -14.28 30.36
N SER A 415 -0.35 -14.15 31.63
CA SER A 415 -1.30 -13.12 32.09
C SER A 415 -0.88 -11.66 31.83
N LYS A 416 0.41 -11.40 31.58
CA LYS A 416 0.94 -10.07 31.26
C LYS A 416 0.92 -9.72 29.77
N LEU A 417 0.56 -10.67 28.90
CA LEU A 417 0.68 -10.50 27.46
C LEU A 417 -0.29 -9.43 26.95
N GLU A 418 0.27 -8.41 26.30
CA GLU A 418 -0.45 -7.27 25.74
C GLU A 418 -0.52 -7.35 24.22
N MET A 419 0.57 -7.80 23.58
CA MET A 419 0.73 -7.72 22.14
C MET A 419 1.23 -9.04 21.56
N ILE A 420 0.48 -9.61 20.63
CA ILE A 420 0.82 -10.85 19.91
C ILE A 420 0.84 -10.55 18.42
N TYR A 421 2.03 -10.59 17.83
CA TYR A 421 2.24 -10.41 16.39
C TYR A 421 2.90 -11.64 15.78
N LEU A 422 2.10 -12.45 15.08
CA LEU A 422 2.48 -13.71 14.47
C LEU A 422 2.16 -13.74 12.96
N THR A 423 2.05 -12.57 12.33
CA THR A 423 1.69 -12.42 10.91
C THR A 423 2.66 -13.19 10.01
N ALA A 424 2.19 -13.96 9.01
CA ALA A 424 3.07 -14.60 8.03
C ALA A 424 4.21 -15.45 8.64
N THR A 425 3.89 -16.24 9.66
CA THR A 425 4.85 -17.11 10.37
C THR A 425 4.86 -18.56 9.84
N GLY A 426 3.85 -18.94 9.05
CA GLY A 426 3.63 -20.31 8.60
C GLY A 426 2.85 -21.18 9.59
N LEU A 427 2.13 -20.56 10.53
CA LEU A 427 1.36 -21.26 11.56
C LEU A 427 0.15 -21.99 10.94
N THR A 428 -0.22 -23.13 11.52
CA THR A 428 -1.26 -24.04 11.02
C THR A 428 -2.25 -24.42 12.12
N GLY A 429 -3.40 -24.99 11.77
CA GLY A 429 -4.32 -25.57 12.75
C GLY A 429 -5.26 -24.55 13.40
N ILE A 430 -5.97 -24.96 14.45
CA ILE A 430 -7.06 -24.18 15.05
C ILE A 430 -6.52 -23.07 15.95
N VAL A 431 -7.09 -21.86 15.85
CA VAL A 431 -6.79 -20.76 16.78
C VAL A 431 -7.27 -21.13 18.19
N PRO A 432 -6.38 -21.17 19.21
CA PRO A 432 -6.79 -21.50 20.58
C PRO A 432 -7.56 -20.37 21.23
N SER A 433 -8.32 -20.68 22.28
CA SER A 433 -8.96 -19.65 23.12
C SER A 433 -7.91 -18.84 23.88
N LEU A 434 -7.91 -17.52 23.67
CA LEU A 434 -6.98 -16.57 24.29
C LEU A 434 -7.69 -15.60 25.26
N GLY A 435 -8.98 -15.83 25.52
CA GLY A 435 -9.83 -14.98 26.37
C GLY A 435 -9.39 -14.77 27.82
N SER A 436 -8.47 -15.58 28.33
CA SER A 436 -7.91 -15.44 29.69
C SER A 436 -6.82 -14.38 29.80
N LEU A 437 -6.44 -13.72 28.70
CA LEU A 437 -5.42 -12.66 28.68
C LEU A 437 -6.06 -11.30 29.03
N PRO A 438 -5.88 -10.77 30.26
CA PRO A 438 -6.59 -9.56 30.72
C PRO A 438 -6.07 -8.26 30.10
N ASN A 439 -4.82 -8.26 29.64
CA ASN A 439 -4.15 -7.08 29.09
C ASN A 439 -3.98 -7.13 27.58
N LEU A 440 -4.52 -8.14 26.89
CA LEU A 440 -4.37 -8.29 25.45
C LEU A 440 -5.01 -7.10 24.73
N GLN A 441 -4.19 -6.35 24.01
CA GLN A 441 -4.55 -5.18 23.22
C GLN A 441 -4.54 -5.50 21.73
N ASP A 442 -3.50 -6.17 21.24
CA ASP A 442 -3.36 -6.50 19.82
C ASP A 442 -3.15 -8.01 19.63
N LEU A 443 -4.01 -8.58 18.78
CA LEU A 443 -3.87 -9.94 18.30
C LEU A 443 -3.78 -9.93 16.76
N ASP A 444 -2.58 -10.13 16.24
CA ASP A 444 -2.29 -10.18 14.81
C ASP A 444 -1.80 -11.57 14.40
N LEU A 445 -2.70 -12.33 13.78
CA LEU A 445 -2.47 -13.70 13.30
C LEU A 445 -2.57 -13.78 11.76
N ALA A 446 -2.49 -12.64 11.08
CA ALA A 446 -2.77 -12.55 9.64
C ALA A 446 -1.76 -13.36 8.78
N TYR A 447 -2.17 -13.74 7.58
CA TYR A 447 -1.34 -14.40 6.57
C TYR A 447 -0.71 -15.73 7.03
N ASN A 448 -1.45 -16.56 7.76
CA ASN A 448 -1.03 -17.92 8.15
C ASN A 448 -1.94 -18.98 7.50
N GLN A 449 -1.90 -20.22 7.98
CA GLN A 449 -2.77 -21.33 7.56
C GLN A 449 -3.69 -21.75 8.72
N LEU A 450 -4.24 -20.78 9.45
CA LEU A 450 -5.05 -21.02 10.63
C LEU A 450 -6.52 -21.31 10.27
N GLU A 451 -7.14 -22.14 11.10
CA GLU A 451 -8.55 -22.52 11.04
C GLU A 451 -9.33 -21.98 12.26
N ALA A 452 -10.62 -21.71 12.08
CA ALA A 452 -11.47 -21.17 13.14
C ALA A 452 -11.91 -22.24 14.17
N GLY A 453 -11.87 -23.52 13.79
CA GLY A 453 -12.49 -24.60 14.57
C GLY A 453 -14.00 -24.40 14.71
N ASP A 454 -14.48 -24.39 15.95
CA ASP A 454 -15.87 -24.14 16.33
C ASP A 454 -16.16 -22.66 16.67
N TRP A 455 -15.23 -21.75 16.38
CA TRP A 455 -15.26 -20.33 16.76
C TRP A 455 -15.26 -20.04 18.27
N SER A 456 -15.00 -21.04 19.12
CA SER A 456 -14.89 -20.84 20.57
C SER A 456 -13.85 -19.78 20.95
N PHE A 457 -12.75 -19.69 20.18
CA PHE A 457 -11.72 -18.68 20.40
C PHE A 457 -12.27 -17.25 20.28
N LEU A 458 -13.12 -16.97 19.29
CA LEU A 458 -13.69 -15.65 19.06
C LEU A 458 -14.59 -15.25 20.23
N SER A 459 -15.44 -16.18 20.69
CA SER A 459 -16.27 -15.99 21.86
C SER A 459 -15.43 -15.75 23.13
N SER A 460 -14.28 -16.42 23.26
CA SER A 460 -13.37 -16.21 24.39
C SER A 460 -12.79 -14.79 24.41
N LEU A 461 -12.51 -14.18 23.24
CA LEU A 461 -11.93 -12.83 23.13
C LEU A 461 -12.86 -11.73 23.65
N ALA A 462 -14.15 -12.00 23.85
CA ALA A 462 -15.06 -11.09 24.54
C ALA A 462 -14.57 -10.73 25.96
N ASN A 463 -13.81 -11.63 26.60
CA ASN A 463 -13.23 -11.41 27.93
C ASN A 463 -11.96 -10.54 27.90
N CYS A 464 -11.33 -10.33 26.74
CA CYS A 464 -10.14 -9.50 26.59
C CYS A 464 -10.51 -8.02 26.54
N THR A 465 -11.01 -7.45 27.64
CA THR A 465 -11.59 -6.08 27.68
C THR A 465 -10.69 -4.97 27.11
N GLN A 466 -9.37 -5.18 27.06
CA GLN A 466 -8.38 -4.26 26.50
C GLN A 466 -8.05 -4.47 25.01
N LEU A 467 -8.73 -5.38 24.30
CA LEU A 467 -8.49 -5.63 22.88
C LEU A 467 -8.92 -4.43 22.01
N LYS A 468 -7.98 -3.96 21.17
CA LYS A 468 -8.13 -2.84 20.23
C LYS A 468 -7.97 -3.29 18.79
N LYS A 469 -7.15 -4.31 18.53
CA LYS A 469 -6.89 -4.84 17.19
C LYS A 469 -7.07 -6.37 17.15
N LEU A 470 -7.88 -6.83 16.20
CA LEU A 470 -7.99 -8.23 15.83
C LEU A 470 -7.74 -8.38 14.33
N ALA A 471 -6.60 -8.97 13.97
CA ALA A 471 -6.24 -9.24 12.58
C ALA A 471 -6.13 -10.75 12.33
N LEU A 472 -7.00 -11.25 11.46
CA LEU A 472 -7.11 -12.66 11.09
C LEU A 472 -7.04 -12.84 9.56
N ASP A 473 -6.63 -11.81 8.82
CA ASP A 473 -6.59 -11.81 7.36
C ASP A 473 -5.76 -12.95 6.78
N GLY A 474 -5.99 -13.34 5.53
CA GLY A 474 -5.07 -14.20 4.80
C GLY A 474 -4.90 -15.60 5.39
N ASN A 475 -5.91 -16.14 6.07
CA ASN A 475 -5.91 -17.46 6.66
C ASN A 475 -6.82 -18.43 5.90
N ILE A 476 -7.03 -19.64 6.43
CA ILE A 476 -7.98 -20.62 5.88
C ILE A 476 -9.23 -20.76 6.74
N LEU A 477 -9.65 -19.68 7.41
CA LEU A 477 -10.85 -19.66 8.24
C LEU A 477 -12.08 -19.95 7.38
N ARG A 478 -12.90 -20.93 7.79
CA ARG A 478 -14.08 -21.41 7.05
C ARG A 478 -15.34 -21.32 7.90
N GLY A 479 -16.49 -21.43 7.23
CA GLY A 479 -17.81 -21.43 7.86
C GLY A 479 -18.34 -20.02 8.09
N SER A 480 -19.51 -19.95 8.72
CA SER A 480 -20.19 -18.70 9.01
C SER A 480 -19.54 -17.98 10.19
N LEU A 481 -19.31 -16.67 10.05
CA LEU A 481 -18.94 -15.81 11.17
C LEU A 481 -20.09 -15.81 12.19
N PRO A 482 -19.87 -16.17 13.47
CA PRO A 482 -20.95 -16.28 14.45
C PRO A 482 -21.38 -14.91 14.99
N SER A 483 -22.59 -14.82 15.54
CA SER A 483 -23.12 -13.62 16.19
C SER A 483 -22.29 -13.16 17.39
N SER A 484 -21.50 -14.05 18.01
CA SER A 484 -20.58 -13.71 19.09
C SER A 484 -19.50 -12.70 18.69
N VAL A 485 -19.30 -12.44 17.39
CA VAL A 485 -18.47 -11.32 16.92
C VAL A 485 -18.92 -9.98 17.52
N GLY A 486 -20.23 -9.80 17.73
CA GLY A 486 -20.79 -8.59 18.34
C GLY A 486 -20.53 -8.47 19.84
N ASN A 487 -19.98 -9.51 20.49
CA ASN A 487 -19.58 -9.50 21.89
C ASN A 487 -18.10 -9.14 22.08
N LEU A 488 -17.37 -8.88 20.99
CA LEU A 488 -16.00 -8.39 21.10
C LEU A 488 -15.96 -7.06 21.87
N PRO A 489 -14.83 -6.74 22.54
CA PRO A 489 -14.71 -5.57 23.39
C PRO A 489 -15.11 -4.27 22.69
N SER A 490 -15.82 -3.41 23.41
CA SER A 490 -16.39 -2.18 22.85
C SER A 490 -15.35 -1.17 22.37
N GLN A 491 -14.09 -1.31 22.77
CA GLN A 491 -12.94 -0.50 22.37
C GLN A 491 -12.16 -1.08 21.17
N LEU A 492 -12.66 -2.15 20.54
CA LEU A 492 -12.09 -2.69 19.31
C LEU A 492 -12.18 -1.66 18.18
N ASN A 493 -11.01 -1.26 17.66
CA ASN A 493 -10.88 -0.25 16.61
C ASN A 493 -10.66 -0.86 15.22
N TRP A 494 -9.97 -2.00 15.16
CA TRP A 494 -9.57 -2.67 13.92
C TRP A 494 -10.02 -4.12 13.93
N LEU A 495 -10.87 -4.47 12.96
CA LEU A 495 -11.29 -5.85 12.70
C LEU A 495 -10.95 -6.22 11.26
N PHE A 496 -9.98 -7.11 11.10
CA PHE A 496 -9.51 -7.53 9.78
C PHE A 496 -9.74 -9.04 9.58
N LEU A 497 -10.56 -9.37 8.58
CA LEU A 497 -11.01 -10.73 8.23
C LEU A 497 -10.80 -11.03 6.73
N LYS A 498 -10.10 -10.18 5.99
CA LYS A 498 -10.03 -10.28 4.52
C LYS A 498 -9.23 -11.51 4.07
N GLN A 499 -9.43 -11.95 2.83
CA GLN A 499 -8.67 -13.05 2.23
C GLN A 499 -8.75 -14.35 3.06
N ASN A 500 -9.96 -14.77 3.40
CA ASN A 500 -10.25 -16.03 4.09
C ASN A 500 -11.23 -16.88 3.26
N LYS A 501 -11.80 -17.92 3.86
CA LYS A 501 -12.84 -18.77 3.26
C LYS A 501 -14.16 -18.67 4.05
N LEU A 502 -14.44 -17.51 4.64
CA LEU A 502 -15.64 -17.27 5.44
C LEU A 502 -16.87 -17.29 4.53
N SER A 503 -17.95 -17.92 4.96
CA SER A 503 -19.20 -18.06 4.20
C SER A 503 -20.41 -17.63 5.04
N GLY A 504 -21.63 -17.89 4.55
CA GLY A 504 -22.86 -17.50 5.24
C GLY A 504 -23.14 -15.99 5.12
N THR A 505 -23.99 -15.48 6.00
CA THR A 505 -24.37 -14.06 6.04
C THR A 505 -23.49 -13.26 7.01
N ILE A 506 -23.36 -11.96 6.80
CA ILE A 506 -22.75 -11.06 7.79
C ILE A 506 -23.71 -10.96 9.00
N PRO A 507 -23.28 -11.28 10.24
CA PRO A 507 -24.13 -11.17 11.43
C PRO A 507 -24.52 -9.73 11.73
N SER A 508 -25.78 -9.50 12.09
CA SER A 508 -26.29 -8.15 12.43
C SER A 508 -25.62 -7.56 13.67
N GLU A 509 -25.17 -8.42 14.58
CA GLU A 509 -24.55 -8.11 15.85
C GLU A 509 -23.20 -7.40 15.69
N ILE A 510 -22.58 -7.46 14.51
CA ILE A 510 -21.37 -6.69 14.23
C ILE A 510 -21.59 -5.18 14.40
N GLY A 511 -22.83 -4.71 14.23
CA GLY A 511 -23.24 -3.32 14.50
C GLY A 511 -23.14 -2.88 15.97
N ASN A 512 -22.83 -3.80 16.90
CA ASN A 512 -22.57 -3.49 18.30
C ASN A 512 -21.16 -2.91 18.54
N LEU A 513 -20.23 -3.08 17.60
CA LEU A 513 -18.81 -2.71 17.73
C LEU A 513 -18.56 -1.24 17.41
N LYS A 514 -19.21 -0.33 18.14
CA LYS A 514 -19.31 1.11 17.81
C LYS A 514 -17.98 1.88 17.75
N SER A 515 -16.90 1.35 18.31
CA SER A 515 -15.58 1.97 18.23
C SER A 515 -14.79 1.58 16.97
N LEU A 516 -15.32 0.68 16.13
CA LEU A 516 -14.64 0.30 14.90
C LEU A 516 -14.38 1.51 14.01
N THR A 517 -13.12 1.63 13.61
CA THR A 517 -12.63 2.64 12.67
C THR A 517 -12.28 2.02 11.32
N VAL A 518 -11.89 0.74 11.31
CA VAL A 518 -11.56 0.02 10.07
C VAL A 518 -12.10 -1.39 10.15
N MET A 519 -12.81 -1.77 9.10
CA MET A 519 -13.34 -3.12 8.94
C MET A 519 -13.06 -3.63 7.52
N TYR A 520 -12.20 -4.65 7.43
CA TYR A 520 -11.89 -5.36 6.18
C TYR A 520 -12.49 -6.76 6.21
N MET A 521 -13.40 -7.07 5.30
CA MET A 521 -14.04 -8.38 5.15
C MET A 521 -13.97 -8.91 3.71
N ASP A 522 -13.06 -8.34 2.91
CA ASP A 522 -12.94 -8.59 1.48
C ASP A 522 -12.43 -9.98 1.14
N ASN A 523 -12.59 -10.41 -0.11
CA ASN A 523 -12.02 -11.66 -0.61
C ASN A 523 -12.42 -12.85 0.28
N ASN A 524 -13.72 -13.03 0.46
CA ASN A 524 -14.34 -14.13 1.20
C ASN A 524 -15.52 -14.70 0.38
N MET A 525 -16.34 -15.53 0.99
CA MET A 525 -17.55 -16.11 0.39
C MET A 525 -18.82 -15.65 1.14
N PHE A 526 -18.81 -14.46 1.75
CA PHE A 526 -20.01 -13.92 2.41
C PHE A 526 -21.14 -13.75 1.38
N SER A 527 -22.36 -14.02 1.81
CA SER A 527 -23.57 -14.06 0.99
C SER A 527 -24.74 -13.40 1.70
N GLY A 528 -25.89 -13.32 1.05
CA GLY A 528 -27.05 -12.58 1.57
C GLY A 528 -26.86 -11.08 1.49
N SER A 529 -27.68 -10.32 2.22
CA SER A 529 -27.69 -8.86 2.20
C SER A 529 -26.78 -8.25 3.25
N ILE A 530 -26.36 -7.00 3.02
CA ILE A 530 -25.62 -6.21 4.00
C ILE A 530 -26.58 -5.84 5.14
N PRO A 531 -26.28 -6.15 6.41
CA PRO A 531 -27.15 -5.80 7.52
C PRO A 531 -27.30 -4.28 7.69
N PRO A 532 -28.52 -3.73 7.88
CA PRO A 532 -28.70 -2.30 8.14
C PRO A 532 -28.00 -1.82 9.41
N THR A 533 -27.74 -2.70 10.38
CA THR A 533 -27.02 -2.41 11.62
C THR A 533 -25.57 -1.95 11.40
N ILE A 534 -24.99 -2.17 10.22
CA ILE A 534 -23.69 -1.58 9.84
C ILE A 534 -23.72 -0.04 9.97
N GLY A 535 -24.87 0.59 9.70
CA GLY A 535 -25.03 2.04 9.87
C GLY A 535 -24.85 2.54 11.31
N ASN A 536 -24.82 1.66 12.32
CA ASN A 536 -24.56 2.02 13.72
C ASN A 536 -23.08 2.29 14.01
N LEU A 537 -22.17 1.93 13.10
CA LEU A 537 -20.72 2.01 13.27
C LEU A 537 -20.19 3.41 12.93
N SER A 538 -20.66 4.44 13.63
CA SER A 538 -20.47 5.85 13.27
C SER A 538 -19.02 6.36 13.25
N ASN A 539 -18.06 5.60 13.80
CA ASN A 539 -16.63 5.92 13.81
C ASN A 539 -15.85 5.28 12.64
N LEU A 540 -16.52 4.52 11.76
CA LEU A 540 -15.86 3.89 10.62
C LEU A 540 -15.27 4.93 9.67
N LEU A 541 -13.97 4.77 9.42
CA LEU A 541 -13.20 5.46 8.40
C LEU A 541 -13.09 4.60 7.14
N VAL A 542 -12.85 3.29 7.29
CA VAL A 542 -12.69 2.38 6.16
C VAL A 542 -13.60 1.18 6.31
N LEU A 543 -14.40 0.93 5.28
CA LEU A 543 -15.32 -0.21 5.20
C LEU A 543 -15.14 -0.94 3.88
N SER A 544 -14.92 -2.25 3.95
CA SER A 544 -14.57 -3.03 2.79
C SER A 544 -15.24 -4.40 2.82
N PHE A 545 -16.10 -4.65 1.82
CA PHE A 545 -16.81 -5.91 1.58
C PHE A 545 -16.51 -6.48 0.19
N ALA A 546 -15.45 -6.01 -0.46
CA ALA A 546 -15.12 -6.31 -1.84
C ALA A 546 -14.90 -7.81 -2.07
N GLN A 547 -15.12 -8.28 -3.29
CA GLN A 547 -14.82 -9.65 -3.72
C GLN A 547 -15.48 -10.70 -2.81
N ASN A 548 -16.82 -10.64 -2.71
CA ASN A 548 -17.66 -11.56 -1.95
C ASN A 548 -18.86 -12.01 -2.84
N ASN A 549 -19.83 -12.71 -2.26
CA ASN A 549 -21.06 -13.13 -2.94
C ASN A 549 -22.30 -12.43 -2.33
N LEU A 550 -22.14 -11.19 -1.85
CA LEU A 550 -23.22 -10.40 -1.27
C LEU A 550 -24.25 -10.04 -2.33
N SER A 551 -25.51 -9.94 -1.94
CA SER A 551 -26.65 -9.75 -2.85
C SER A 551 -27.71 -8.84 -2.25
N GLY A 552 -28.67 -8.41 -3.06
CA GLY A 552 -29.66 -7.41 -2.67
C GLY A 552 -29.11 -5.99 -2.74
N HIS A 553 -29.69 -5.09 -1.96
CA HIS A 553 -29.44 -3.64 -2.07
C HIS A 553 -28.45 -3.16 -0.99
N ILE A 554 -27.80 -2.01 -1.25
CA ILE A 554 -27.10 -1.24 -0.22
C ILE A 554 -28.16 -0.64 0.72
N PRO A 555 -28.12 -0.88 2.05
CA PRO A 555 -29.07 -0.30 2.99
C PRO A 555 -28.93 1.24 3.11
N ASP A 556 -30.04 1.95 3.25
CA ASP A 556 -30.05 3.42 3.44
C ASP A 556 -29.25 3.87 4.67
N SER A 557 -29.17 3.03 5.70
CA SER A 557 -28.45 3.31 6.95
C SER A 557 -26.95 3.49 6.74
N ILE A 558 -26.37 2.96 5.66
CA ILE A 558 -24.95 3.17 5.31
C ILE A 558 -24.63 4.65 5.09
N GLY A 559 -25.60 5.45 4.65
CA GLY A 559 -25.44 6.91 4.56
C GLY A 559 -25.16 7.60 5.90
N SER A 560 -25.42 6.94 7.03
CA SER A 560 -25.17 7.47 8.39
C SER A 560 -23.69 7.43 8.81
N LEU A 561 -22.82 6.74 8.04
CA LEU A 561 -21.39 6.61 8.32
C LEU A 561 -20.63 7.90 7.98
N ALA A 562 -20.82 8.95 8.77
CA ALA A 562 -20.36 10.30 8.44
C ALA A 562 -18.83 10.50 8.38
N GLN A 563 -18.06 9.62 9.03
CA GLN A 563 -16.58 9.67 9.06
C GLN A 563 -15.92 8.82 7.95
N LEU A 564 -16.71 8.14 7.12
CA LEU A 564 -16.18 7.20 6.13
C LEU A 564 -15.32 7.93 5.11
N THR A 565 -14.08 7.48 4.95
CA THR A 565 -13.10 7.98 3.98
C THR A 565 -12.96 7.04 2.80
N GLU A 566 -13.08 5.73 3.01
CA GLU A 566 -12.98 4.73 1.95
C GLU A 566 -14.07 3.67 2.07
N PHE A 567 -14.79 3.42 0.97
CA PHE A 567 -15.82 2.39 0.88
C PHE A 567 -15.63 1.52 -0.37
N TYR A 568 -15.49 0.21 -0.15
CA TYR A 568 -15.29 -0.78 -1.19
C TYR A 568 -16.34 -1.88 -1.10
N ILE A 569 -17.04 -2.12 -2.22
CA ILE A 569 -17.99 -3.22 -2.33
C ILE A 569 -17.97 -3.89 -3.70
N ASP A 570 -16.89 -3.66 -4.44
CA ASP A 570 -16.70 -4.20 -5.78
C ASP A 570 -16.70 -5.72 -5.81
N GLY A 571 -17.02 -6.30 -6.96
CA GLY A 571 -16.96 -7.76 -7.16
C GLY A 571 -17.94 -8.52 -6.25
N ASN A 572 -19.21 -8.12 -6.27
CA ASN A 572 -20.31 -8.74 -5.55
C ASN A 572 -21.53 -8.93 -6.47
N ASN A 573 -22.63 -9.42 -5.91
CA ASN A 573 -23.90 -9.65 -6.62
C ASN A 573 -24.99 -8.63 -6.20
N LEU A 574 -24.59 -7.41 -5.80
CA LEU A 574 -25.54 -6.38 -5.35
C LEU A 574 -26.32 -5.81 -6.52
N ASN A 575 -27.57 -5.43 -6.29
CA ASN A 575 -28.49 -4.95 -7.31
C ASN A 575 -29.35 -3.77 -6.85
N GLY A 576 -30.22 -3.32 -7.77
CA GLY A 576 -31.07 -2.15 -7.59
C GLY A 576 -30.30 -0.83 -7.70
N SER A 577 -30.85 0.23 -7.11
CA SER A 577 -30.26 1.58 -7.18
C SER A 577 -29.33 1.88 -6.01
N ILE A 578 -28.35 2.74 -6.24
CA ILE A 578 -27.51 3.30 -5.18
C ILE A 578 -28.37 4.25 -4.30
N PRO A 579 -28.38 4.10 -2.96
CA PRO A 579 -29.17 4.94 -2.06
C PRO A 579 -28.81 6.42 -2.10
N ALA A 580 -29.80 7.32 -2.13
CA ALA A 580 -29.57 8.76 -2.15
C ALA A 580 -28.83 9.28 -0.88
N ASN A 581 -29.02 8.61 0.25
CA ASN A 581 -28.42 9.01 1.54
C ASN A 581 -26.89 8.96 1.55
N ILE A 582 -26.23 8.25 0.62
CA ILE A 582 -24.76 8.25 0.56
C ILE A 582 -24.17 9.61 0.18
N GLY A 583 -24.99 10.48 -0.44
CA GLY A 583 -24.61 11.87 -0.71
C GLY A 583 -24.38 12.71 0.56
N GLN A 584 -24.68 12.18 1.75
CA GLN A 584 -24.42 12.82 3.04
C GLN A 584 -22.97 12.67 3.52
N TRP A 585 -22.18 11.79 2.91
CA TRP A 585 -20.78 11.61 3.29
C TRP A 585 -19.95 12.86 3.00
N ARG A 586 -19.21 13.32 4.01
CA ARG A 586 -18.43 14.56 3.94
C ARG A 586 -16.92 14.35 3.94
N GLN A 587 -16.47 13.14 4.22
CA GLN A 587 -15.05 12.79 4.33
C GLN A 587 -14.63 11.72 3.33
N LEU A 588 -15.55 11.23 2.49
CA LEU A 588 -15.28 10.14 1.57
C LEU A 588 -14.32 10.58 0.47
N GLU A 589 -13.17 9.93 0.37
CA GLU A 589 -12.13 10.17 -0.62
C GLU A 589 -12.17 9.13 -1.74
N LYS A 590 -12.60 7.91 -1.44
CA LYS A 590 -12.63 6.76 -2.36
C LYS A 590 -13.93 5.95 -2.25
N LEU A 591 -14.57 5.72 -3.39
CA LEU A 591 -15.76 4.89 -3.53
C LEU A 591 -15.60 3.90 -4.69
N ASP A 592 -15.73 2.61 -4.40
CA ASP A 592 -15.70 1.55 -5.42
C ASP A 592 -16.95 0.66 -5.31
N LEU A 593 -17.82 0.77 -6.31
CA LEU A 593 -19.05 -0.01 -6.48
C LEU A 593 -18.98 -0.90 -7.73
N SER A 594 -17.80 -1.08 -8.32
CA SER A 594 -17.63 -1.73 -9.61
C SER A 594 -17.99 -3.23 -9.57
N HIS A 595 -18.17 -3.87 -10.73
CA HIS A 595 -18.39 -5.31 -10.83
C HIS A 595 -19.56 -5.82 -9.94
N ASN A 596 -20.75 -5.25 -10.16
CA ASN A 596 -21.99 -5.61 -9.48
C ASN A 596 -23.15 -5.63 -10.51
N PHE A 597 -24.40 -5.73 -10.03
CA PHE A 597 -25.62 -5.68 -10.84
C PHE A 597 -26.46 -4.43 -10.54
N PHE A 598 -25.83 -3.31 -10.14
CA PHE A 598 -26.56 -2.06 -9.91
C PHE A 598 -27.17 -1.56 -11.22
N GLY A 599 -28.42 -1.11 -11.17
CA GLY A 599 -29.18 -0.68 -12.34
C GLY A 599 -29.90 0.65 -12.12
N GLY A 600 -30.74 1.03 -13.09
CA GLY A 600 -31.39 2.35 -13.10
C GLY A 600 -30.41 3.45 -13.52
N SER A 601 -30.77 4.71 -13.25
CA SER A 601 -29.92 5.86 -13.55
C SER A 601 -28.87 6.10 -12.47
N LEU A 602 -27.72 6.65 -12.85
CA LEU A 602 -26.73 7.16 -11.91
C LEU A 602 -27.36 8.25 -11.01
N PRO A 603 -27.32 8.13 -9.66
CA PRO A 603 -27.91 9.14 -8.79
C PRO A 603 -27.08 10.42 -8.75
N SER A 604 -27.73 11.58 -8.80
CA SER A 604 -27.07 12.89 -8.74
C SER A 604 -26.32 13.10 -7.40
N GLU A 605 -26.78 12.44 -6.35
CA GLU A 605 -26.31 12.52 -4.96
C GLU A 605 -24.87 12.04 -4.80
N VAL A 606 -24.46 11.00 -5.54
CA VAL A 606 -23.06 10.51 -5.56
C VAL A 606 -22.12 11.63 -6.01
N PHE A 607 -22.53 12.38 -7.03
CA PHE A 607 -21.72 13.46 -7.59
C PHE A 607 -21.74 14.74 -6.73
N LYS A 608 -22.51 14.78 -5.64
CA LYS A 608 -22.49 15.88 -4.65
C LYS A 608 -21.44 15.67 -3.55
N ILE A 609 -20.78 14.50 -3.51
CA ILE A 609 -19.75 14.16 -2.51
C ILE A 609 -18.44 14.87 -2.87
N SER A 610 -18.33 16.16 -2.55
CA SER A 610 -17.19 17.01 -2.93
C SER A 610 -15.86 16.62 -2.27
N SER A 611 -15.89 15.74 -1.25
CA SER A 611 -14.69 15.19 -0.60
C SER A 611 -13.98 14.14 -1.44
N LEU A 612 -14.65 13.57 -2.45
CA LEU A 612 -14.06 12.58 -3.34
C LEU A 612 -12.85 13.19 -4.06
N SER A 613 -11.68 12.67 -3.74
CA SER A 613 -10.39 13.19 -4.19
C SER A 613 -9.50 12.13 -4.80
N LYS A 614 -9.67 10.85 -4.41
CA LYS A 614 -8.87 9.74 -4.92
C LYS A 614 -9.55 9.09 -6.12
N SER A 615 -10.67 8.41 -5.92
CA SER A 615 -11.34 7.68 -7.01
C SER A 615 -12.82 7.43 -6.80
N LEU A 616 -13.57 7.41 -7.89
CA LEU A 616 -14.95 6.95 -7.99
C LEU A 616 -15.06 5.89 -9.09
N ASP A 617 -15.33 4.64 -8.71
CA ASP A 617 -15.50 3.54 -9.66
C ASP A 617 -16.92 2.98 -9.60
N LEU A 618 -17.63 3.11 -10.71
CA LEU A 618 -18.99 2.61 -10.95
C LEU A 618 -19.03 1.64 -12.14
N SER A 619 -17.88 1.17 -12.60
CA SER A 619 -17.75 0.37 -13.81
C SER A 619 -18.33 -1.03 -13.67
N HIS A 620 -18.56 -1.71 -14.79
CA HIS A 620 -19.05 -3.10 -14.81
C HIS A 620 -20.33 -3.29 -13.99
N ASN A 621 -21.36 -2.51 -14.32
CA ASN A 621 -22.69 -2.56 -13.73
C ASN A 621 -23.76 -2.52 -14.85
N LEU A 622 -25.02 -2.33 -14.47
CA LEU A 622 -26.18 -2.25 -15.38
C LEU A 622 -26.79 -0.83 -15.39
N PHE A 623 -26.00 0.21 -15.11
CA PHE A 623 -26.51 1.58 -15.10
C PHE A 623 -26.97 2.02 -16.49
N THR A 624 -28.05 2.80 -16.55
CA THR A 624 -28.73 3.26 -17.76
C THR A 624 -28.98 4.78 -17.71
N GLY A 625 -29.49 5.35 -18.81
CA GLY A 625 -29.79 6.78 -18.88
C GLY A 625 -28.56 7.66 -19.03
N PRO A 626 -28.72 9.00 -18.97
CA PRO A 626 -27.63 9.94 -19.17
C PRO A 626 -26.74 10.11 -17.94
N ILE A 627 -25.50 10.56 -18.16
CA ILE A 627 -24.59 10.97 -17.09
C ILE A 627 -25.08 12.31 -16.51
N PRO A 628 -25.36 12.41 -15.19
CA PRO A 628 -25.82 13.65 -14.57
C PRO A 628 -24.81 14.80 -14.69
N LEU A 629 -25.30 16.03 -14.87
CA LEU A 629 -24.45 17.21 -15.02
C LEU A 629 -23.66 17.52 -13.73
N GLU A 630 -24.16 17.06 -12.58
CA GLU A 630 -23.55 17.17 -11.26
C GLU A 630 -22.17 16.51 -11.17
N ILE A 631 -21.80 15.62 -12.10
CA ILE A 631 -20.45 15.04 -12.18
C ILE A 631 -19.34 16.11 -12.16
N GLY A 632 -19.62 17.30 -12.70
CA GLY A 632 -18.69 18.44 -12.68
C GLY A 632 -18.50 19.10 -11.31
N ASN A 633 -19.20 18.66 -10.26
CA ASN A 633 -19.00 19.11 -8.89
C ASN A 633 -17.80 18.40 -8.22
N LEU A 634 -17.35 17.27 -8.77
CA LEU A 634 -16.23 16.48 -8.23
C LEU A 634 -14.87 17.09 -8.63
N ILE A 635 -14.68 18.38 -8.34
CA ILE A 635 -13.53 19.18 -8.79
C ILE A 635 -12.16 18.67 -8.27
N ASN A 636 -12.18 17.93 -7.16
CA ASN A 636 -10.98 17.39 -6.51
C ASN A 636 -10.61 15.97 -6.96
N LEU A 637 -11.45 15.34 -7.79
CA LEU A 637 -11.34 13.90 -8.07
C LEU A 637 -10.13 13.57 -8.94
N GLY A 638 -9.33 12.60 -8.50
CA GLY A 638 -8.17 12.09 -9.26
C GLY A 638 -8.52 11.03 -10.31
N SER A 639 -9.51 10.17 -10.08
CA SER A 639 -9.87 9.09 -11.01
C SER A 639 -11.38 8.84 -11.04
N ILE A 640 -11.94 8.64 -12.24
CA ILE A 640 -13.32 8.21 -12.41
C ILE A 640 -13.46 7.12 -13.47
N SER A 641 -14.21 6.08 -13.13
CA SER A 641 -14.58 5.02 -14.06
C SER A 641 -16.10 4.80 -14.02
N ILE A 642 -16.73 4.94 -15.17
CA ILE A 642 -18.15 4.60 -15.41
C ILE A 642 -18.28 3.60 -16.58
N SER A 643 -17.18 2.92 -16.89
CA SER A 643 -17.09 2.04 -18.06
C SER A 643 -17.91 0.77 -17.93
N ASN A 644 -18.18 0.10 -19.05
CA ASN A 644 -18.88 -1.18 -19.12
C ASN A 644 -20.23 -1.13 -18.41
N ASN A 645 -21.07 -0.18 -18.84
CA ASN A 645 -22.45 0.03 -18.40
C ASN A 645 -23.35 0.23 -19.64
N CYS A 646 -24.62 0.58 -19.43
CA CYS A 646 -25.59 0.88 -20.48
C CYS A 646 -25.93 2.38 -20.54
N LEU A 647 -24.97 3.27 -20.24
CA LEU A 647 -25.18 4.71 -20.21
C LEU A 647 -25.41 5.26 -21.62
N THR A 648 -26.29 6.25 -21.75
CA THR A 648 -26.77 6.82 -23.03
C THR A 648 -26.61 8.34 -23.03
N GLY A 649 -26.88 8.99 -24.17
CA GLY A 649 -26.80 10.44 -24.30
C GLY A 649 -25.37 10.96 -24.38
N ASP A 650 -25.25 12.29 -24.36
CA ASP A 650 -23.97 12.96 -24.61
C ASP A 650 -23.09 13.03 -23.36
N ILE A 651 -21.76 13.09 -23.56
CA ILE A 651 -20.80 13.33 -22.48
C ILE A 651 -21.02 14.76 -21.92
N PRO A 652 -21.30 14.93 -20.61
CA PRO A 652 -21.52 16.25 -20.03
C PRO A 652 -20.29 17.16 -20.14
N SER A 653 -20.50 18.38 -20.65
CA SER A 653 -19.44 19.41 -20.69
C SER A 653 -18.96 19.83 -19.29
N THR A 654 -19.75 19.59 -18.24
CA THR A 654 -19.41 19.92 -16.86
C THR A 654 -18.22 19.14 -16.31
N ILE A 655 -17.87 17.98 -16.89
CA ILE A 655 -16.67 17.21 -16.52
C ILE A 655 -15.39 18.05 -16.68
N GLY A 656 -15.37 19.01 -17.61
CA GLY A 656 -14.25 19.94 -17.78
C GLY A 656 -13.95 20.82 -16.56
N LYS A 657 -14.77 20.79 -15.50
CA LYS A 657 -14.49 21.42 -14.20
C LYS A 657 -13.54 20.60 -13.31
N CYS A 658 -13.40 19.30 -13.56
CA CYS A 658 -12.60 18.36 -12.75
C CYS A 658 -11.12 18.42 -13.13
N VAL A 659 -10.49 19.58 -12.91
CA VAL A 659 -9.13 19.88 -13.43
C VAL A 659 -8.01 19.01 -12.83
N LEU A 660 -8.26 18.36 -11.69
CA LEU A 660 -7.31 17.43 -11.05
C LEU A 660 -7.42 15.99 -11.57
N LEU A 661 -8.37 15.71 -12.46
CA LEU A 661 -8.62 14.35 -12.96
C LEU A 661 -7.43 13.83 -13.77
N GLU A 662 -6.92 12.67 -13.37
CA GLU A 662 -5.81 11.96 -14.00
C GLU A 662 -6.29 10.77 -14.85
N TYR A 663 -7.37 10.10 -14.46
CA TYR A 663 -7.90 8.92 -15.14
C TYR A 663 -9.38 9.09 -15.43
N LEU A 664 -9.78 8.98 -16.70
CA LEU A 664 -11.16 9.08 -17.15
C LEU A 664 -11.52 7.89 -18.05
N HIS A 665 -12.27 6.95 -17.49
CA HIS A 665 -12.68 5.72 -18.19
C HIS A 665 -14.21 5.71 -18.37
N MET A 666 -14.65 5.70 -19.63
CA MET A 666 -16.07 5.67 -20.03
C MET A 666 -16.35 4.61 -21.11
N GLU A 667 -15.41 3.70 -21.36
CA GLU A 667 -15.51 2.75 -22.44
C GLU A 667 -16.66 1.75 -22.28
N GLY A 668 -17.13 1.16 -23.37
CA GLY A 668 -18.16 0.10 -23.30
C GLY A 668 -19.51 0.61 -22.79
N ASN A 669 -19.98 1.72 -23.35
CA ASN A 669 -21.29 2.31 -23.07
C ASN A 669 -22.03 2.61 -24.41
N LEU A 670 -23.17 3.29 -24.34
CA LEU A 670 -23.97 3.74 -25.48
C LEU A 670 -23.95 5.28 -25.62
N LEU A 671 -22.84 5.91 -25.23
CA LEU A 671 -22.71 7.37 -25.25
C LEU A 671 -22.66 7.89 -26.69
N THR A 672 -23.32 9.02 -26.93
CA THR A 672 -23.45 9.69 -28.24
C THR A 672 -22.81 11.07 -28.23
N GLY A 673 -22.91 11.78 -29.36
CA GLY A 673 -22.41 13.14 -29.49
C GLY A 673 -20.89 13.21 -29.62
N SER A 674 -20.34 14.41 -29.48
CA SER A 674 -18.89 14.67 -29.64
C SER A 674 -18.19 14.82 -28.29
N ILE A 675 -16.86 14.66 -28.28
CA ILE A 675 -16.02 14.98 -27.11
C ILE A 675 -16.18 16.48 -26.78
N PRO A 676 -16.63 16.88 -25.57
CA PRO A 676 -16.89 18.28 -25.24
C PRO A 676 -15.64 19.16 -25.28
N GLN A 677 -15.76 20.37 -25.82
CA GLN A 677 -14.65 21.33 -25.89
C GLN A 677 -14.07 21.70 -24.51
N SER A 678 -14.91 21.67 -23.46
CA SER A 678 -14.49 21.95 -22.08
C SER A 678 -13.45 20.96 -21.54
N PHE A 679 -13.28 19.79 -22.15
CA PHE A 679 -12.26 18.82 -21.75
C PHE A 679 -10.85 19.41 -21.85
N MET A 680 -10.62 20.45 -22.66
CA MET A 680 -9.34 21.18 -22.73
C MET A 680 -8.80 21.67 -21.36
N ASN A 681 -9.66 21.73 -20.35
CA ASN A 681 -9.30 22.11 -18.98
C ASN A 681 -8.74 20.95 -18.12
N LEU A 682 -8.87 19.69 -18.55
CA LEU A 682 -8.41 18.49 -17.83
C LEU A 682 -6.89 18.30 -17.96
N LYS A 683 -6.11 19.29 -17.51
CA LYS A 683 -4.65 19.35 -17.75
C LYS A 683 -3.85 18.25 -17.06
N SER A 684 -4.41 17.64 -16.01
CA SER A 684 -3.77 16.57 -15.24
C SER A 684 -3.99 15.18 -15.84
N ILE A 685 -4.77 15.05 -16.93
CA ILE A 685 -5.17 13.76 -17.48
C ILE A 685 -3.94 12.95 -17.97
N LYS A 686 -3.86 11.71 -17.51
CA LYS A 686 -2.85 10.70 -17.88
C LYS A 686 -3.46 9.60 -18.73
N GLU A 687 -4.69 9.21 -18.48
CA GLU A 687 -5.41 8.22 -19.29
C GLU A 687 -6.83 8.67 -19.59
N LEU A 688 -7.19 8.58 -20.88
CA LEU A 688 -8.53 8.86 -21.38
C LEU A 688 -9.00 7.68 -22.25
N ASP A 689 -9.97 6.92 -21.76
CA ASP A 689 -10.59 5.83 -22.52
C ASP A 689 -12.07 6.13 -22.75
N LEU A 690 -12.40 6.40 -24.02
CA LEU A 690 -13.76 6.63 -24.50
C LEU A 690 -14.17 5.55 -25.52
N SER A 691 -13.43 4.45 -25.59
CA SER A 691 -13.63 3.43 -26.63
C SER A 691 -14.96 2.70 -26.52
N ARG A 692 -15.39 2.01 -27.58
CA ARG A 692 -16.60 1.18 -27.57
C ARG A 692 -17.83 1.97 -27.12
N ASN A 693 -18.10 3.07 -27.83
CA ASN A 693 -19.26 3.93 -27.66
C ASN A 693 -19.84 4.29 -29.05
N ARG A 694 -20.80 5.22 -29.11
CA ARG A 694 -21.35 5.80 -30.35
C ARG A 694 -20.98 7.28 -30.49
N LEU A 695 -19.79 7.65 -30.04
CA LEU A 695 -19.31 9.03 -30.12
C LEU A 695 -18.99 9.38 -31.58
N SER A 696 -19.38 10.58 -32.00
CA SER A 696 -19.29 11.03 -33.39
C SER A 696 -18.65 12.43 -33.48
N GLY A 697 -18.41 12.89 -34.72
CA GLY A 697 -17.76 14.17 -34.99
C GLY A 697 -16.24 14.05 -35.12
N LYS A 698 -15.54 15.19 -35.09
CA LYS A 698 -14.08 15.23 -35.26
C LYS A 698 -13.35 14.99 -33.95
N VAL A 699 -12.18 14.36 -34.02
CA VAL A 699 -11.23 14.28 -32.89
C VAL A 699 -10.75 15.70 -32.56
N PRO A 700 -10.98 16.23 -31.34
CA PRO A 700 -10.66 17.62 -31.05
C PRO A 700 -9.17 17.93 -31.00
N GLU A 701 -8.78 19.08 -31.57
CA GLU A 701 -7.38 19.53 -31.64
C GLU A 701 -6.77 19.79 -30.25
N PHE A 702 -7.58 20.14 -29.24
CA PHE A 702 -7.08 20.44 -27.90
C PHE A 702 -6.44 19.22 -27.22
N LEU A 703 -6.74 17.99 -27.66
CA LEU A 703 -6.11 16.77 -27.13
C LEU A 703 -4.58 16.77 -27.34
N THR A 704 -4.08 17.54 -28.31
CA THR A 704 -2.65 17.76 -28.54
C THR A 704 -1.98 18.55 -27.41
N LEU A 705 -2.75 19.31 -26.61
CA LEU A 705 -2.26 20.17 -25.53
C LEU A 705 -1.94 19.39 -24.25
N PHE A 706 -2.39 18.13 -24.11
CA PHE A 706 -2.17 17.34 -22.91
C PHE A 706 -0.78 16.71 -22.89
N SER A 707 0.18 17.42 -22.29
CA SER A 707 1.56 16.94 -22.12
C SER A 707 1.68 15.73 -21.19
N SER A 708 0.73 15.56 -20.26
CA SER A 708 0.74 14.48 -19.26
C SER A 708 0.10 13.18 -19.75
N LEU A 709 -0.57 13.20 -20.92
CA LEU A 709 -1.36 12.07 -21.42
C LEU A 709 -0.45 10.92 -21.87
N GLN A 710 -0.61 9.78 -21.22
CA GLN A 710 0.14 8.54 -21.42
C GLN A 710 -0.60 7.57 -22.34
N LYS A 711 -1.94 7.56 -22.26
CA LYS A 711 -2.79 6.67 -23.06
C LYS A 711 -4.09 7.36 -23.45
N LEU A 712 -4.41 7.30 -24.74
CA LEU A 712 -5.65 7.78 -25.34
C LEU A 712 -6.29 6.65 -26.14
N ASN A 713 -7.49 6.25 -25.76
CA ASN A 713 -8.23 5.21 -26.47
C ASN A 713 -9.59 5.75 -26.93
N LEU A 714 -9.71 5.93 -28.25
CA LEU A 714 -10.94 6.38 -28.91
C LEU A 714 -11.52 5.30 -29.84
N SER A 715 -10.98 4.08 -29.77
CA SER A 715 -11.35 2.99 -30.68
C SER A 715 -12.84 2.62 -30.61
N PHE A 716 -13.37 2.05 -31.69
CA PHE A 716 -14.74 1.56 -31.81
C PHE A 716 -15.77 2.65 -31.47
N ASN A 717 -15.71 3.75 -32.22
CA ASN A 717 -16.65 4.87 -32.21
C ASN A 717 -16.98 5.28 -33.66
N GLU A 718 -17.68 6.40 -33.82
CA GLU A 718 -18.10 6.97 -35.09
C GLU A 718 -17.34 8.28 -35.42
N PHE A 719 -16.10 8.43 -34.95
CA PHE A 719 -15.30 9.63 -35.24
C PHE A 719 -14.93 9.72 -36.73
N GLU A 720 -14.88 10.96 -37.24
CA GLU A 720 -14.62 11.25 -38.66
C GLU A 720 -13.62 12.39 -38.88
N GLY A 721 -12.99 12.40 -40.05
CA GLY A 721 -12.07 13.45 -40.47
C GLY A 721 -10.60 13.22 -40.07
N PRO A 722 -9.75 14.24 -40.23
CA PRO A 722 -8.32 14.12 -39.98
C PRO A 722 -8.01 13.98 -38.48
N ILE A 723 -7.03 13.15 -38.14
CA ILE A 723 -6.45 13.11 -36.79
C ILE A 723 -5.45 14.26 -36.58
N PRO A 724 -5.33 14.82 -35.36
CA PRO A 724 -4.30 15.81 -35.05
C PRO A 724 -2.88 15.24 -35.21
N LEU A 725 -1.90 16.11 -35.48
CA LEU A 725 -0.51 15.70 -35.79
C LEU A 725 0.45 15.73 -34.58
N ASN A 726 0.17 16.56 -33.58
CA ASN A 726 1.10 16.87 -32.50
C ASN A 726 0.67 16.28 -31.15
N GLY A 727 1.47 16.49 -30.12
CA GLY A 727 1.15 16.05 -28.75
C GLY A 727 1.12 14.53 -28.64
N VAL A 728 0.08 13.98 -28.01
CA VAL A 728 -0.08 12.52 -27.81
C VAL A 728 -0.08 11.75 -29.14
N PHE A 729 -0.59 12.37 -30.22
CA PHE A 729 -0.67 11.76 -31.55
C PHE A 729 0.68 11.68 -32.28
N ALA A 730 1.75 12.25 -31.73
CA ALA A 730 3.09 12.02 -32.25
C ALA A 730 3.63 10.60 -31.91
N ASN A 731 3.02 9.91 -30.94
CA ASN A 731 3.44 8.57 -30.51
C ASN A 731 2.30 7.56 -30.70
N ALA A 732 2.35 6.81 -31.81
CA ALA A 732 1.32 5.85 -32.20
C ALA A 732 1.09 4.73 -31.17
N SER A 733 2.06 4.42 -30.30
CA SER A 733 1.87 3.41 -29.24
C SER A 733 1.00 3.91 -28.07
N ARG A 734 0.74 5.21 -27.97
CA ARG A 734 -0.08 5.83 -26.91
C ARG A 734 -1.52 6.09 -27.32
N VAL A 735 -1.83 6.02 -28.61
CA VAL A 735 -3.15 6.35 -29.17
C VAL A 735 -3.75 5.15 -29.88
N ILE A 736 -4.96 4.77 -29.49
CA ILE A 736 -5.70 3.64 -30.04
C ILE A 736 -6.96 4.16 -30.73
N LEU A 737 -7.07 3.95 -32.04
CA LEU A 737 -8.12 4.55 -32.90
C LEU A 737 -8.91 3.52 -33.73
N ASP A 738 -8.63 2.23 -33.54
CA ASP A 738 -9.21 1.13 -34.33
C ASP A 738 -10.74 1.22 -34.40
N GLY A 739 -11.35 0.75 -35.50
CA GLY A 739 -12.81 0.72 -35.64
C GLY A 739 -13.48 2.06 -35.96
N ASN A 740 -12.74 3.18 -36.03
CA ASN A 740 -13.26 4.46 -36.53
C ASN A 740 -13.00 4.60 -38.03
N TYR A 741 -13.88 4.01 -38.85
CA TYR A 741 -13.64 3.86 -40.30
C TYR A 741 -13.65 5.16 -41.11
N ARG A 742 -14.10 6.28 -40.54
CA ARG A 742 -14.14 7.60 -41.19
C ARG A 742 -12.97 8.51 -40.80
N LEU A 743 -12.04 8.03 -39.97
CA LEU A 743 -10.82 8.75 -39.66
C LEU A 743 -9.80 8.63 -40.79
N CYS A 744 -9.02 9.68 -40.98
CA CYS A 744 -7.91 9.70 -41.92
C CYS A 744 -6.67 10.37 -41.31
N ALA A 745 -5.48 10.05 -41.82
CA ALA A 745 -4.22 10.64 -41.39
C ALA A 745 -3.56 11.42 -42.52
N THR A 746 -2.82 12.48 -42.18
CA THR A 746 -2.06 13.30 -43.14
C THR A 746 -0.56 12.95 -43.19
N ALA A 747 -0.09 12.05 -42.31
CA ALA A 747 1.30 11.56 -42.26
C ALA A 747 1.35 10.02 -42.12
N LEU A 748 2.43 9.40 -42.64
CA LEU A 748 2.69 7.96 -42.55
C LEU A 748 3.15 7.60 -41.12
N GLY A 749 2.37 6.79 -40.40
CA GLY A 749 2.66 6.37 -39.03
C GLY A 749 1.50 5.69 -38.29
N TYR A 750 0.27 5.85 -38.80
CA TYR A 750 -0.94 5.17 -38.31
C TYR A 750 -1.55 4.28 -39.40
N SER A 751 -2.18 3.17 -39.03
CA SER A 751 -2.94 2.27 -39.92
C SER A 751 -4.29 2.88 -40.36
N LEU A 752 -4.29 4.14 -40.78
CA LEU A 752 -5.47 4.90 -41.22
C LEU A 752 -5.32 5.33 -42.69
N PRO A 753 -6.42 5.47 -43.44
CA PRO A 753 -6.38 5.96 -44.81
C PRO A 753 -5.88 7.41 -44.88
N LEU A 754 -5.24 7.80 -45.99
CA LEU A 754 -4.78 9.17 -46.21
C LEU A 754 -5.96 10.11 -46.42
N CYS A 755 -5.93 11.29 -45.79
CA CYS A 755 -6.98 12.29 -45.99
C CYS A 755 -6.97 12.82 -47.44
N PRO A 756 -8.14 12.97 -48.09
CA PRO A 756 -8.19 13.53 -49.43
C PRO A 756 -7.70 14.99 -49.42
N GLU A 757 -6.72 15.31 -50.28
CA GLU A 757 -6.22 16.67 -50.46
C GLU A 757 -7.35 17.59 -50.93
N SER A 758 -7.51 18.73 -50.24
CA SER A 758 -8.48 19.75 -50.64
C SER A 758 -7.98 20.49 -51.88
N GLY A 759 -8.23 19.89 -53.05
CA GLY A 759 -8.03 20.49 -54.37
C GLY A 759 -9.35 20.65 -55.13
N SER A 760 -9.75 21.91 -55.32
CA SER A 760 -10.73 22.41 -56.29
C SER A 760 -12.21 22.03 -56.10
N GLN A 761 -13.03 23.07 -55.87
CA GLN A 761 -14.42 23.10 -56.30
C GLN A 761 -14.50 22.59 -57.75
N SER A 762 -15.13 21.44 -57.97
CA SER A 762 -15.69 21.12 -59.29
C SER A 762 -17.21 21.11 -59.14
N LYS A 763 -17.82 22.03 -59.90
CA LYS A 763 -19.26 22.13 -60.08
C LYS A 763 -19.77 20.78 -60.59
N CYS A 764 -20.64 20.11 -59.82
CA CYS A 764 -21.60 19.20 -60.43
C CYS A 764 -23.01 19.64 -60.06
N LYS A 765 -23.76 19.98 -61.11
CA LYS A 765 -25.04 20.68 -61.08
C LYS A 765 -26.13 19.80 -60.46
N SER A 766 -26.99 20.48 -59.72
CA SER A 766 -28.38 20.12 -59.44
C SER A 766 -29.06 19.36 -60.59
N THR A 767 -29.52 18.14 -60.33
CA THR A 767 -30.73 17.59 -60.97
C THR A 767 -31.44 16.63 -60.01
N VAL A 768 -31.85 17.13 -58.84
CA VAL A 768 -32.93 16.53 -58.04
C VAL A 768 -34.19 17.32 -58.33
N LEU A 769 -34.82 17.06 -59.49
CA LEU A 769 -36.24 17.30 -59.75
C LEU A 769 -36.60 16.78 -61.14
N LYS A 770 -37.11 15.55 -61.27
CA LYS A 770 -38.04 15.13 -62.37
C LYS A 770 -38.54 13.68 -62.37
N ILE A 771 -38.28 12.82 -61.36
CA ILE A 771 -38.75 11.41 -61.41
C ILE A 771 -39.57 10.96 -60.18
N VAL A 772 -39.67 11.74 -59.10
CA VAL A 772 -40.25 11.23 -57.83
C VAL A 772 -41.79 11.30 -57.75
N ILE A 773 -42.48 11.86 -58.74
CA ILE A 773 -43.94 12.10 -58.62
C ILE A 773 -44.85 10.93 -59.11
N PRO A 774 -44.46 10.01 -60.01
CA PRO A 774 -45.40 8.94 -60.43
C PRO A 774 -45.39 7.65 -59.59
N ILE A 775 -44.40 7.42 -58.71
CA ILE A 775 -44.21 6.10 -58.04
C ILE A 775 -45.04 5.98 -56.74
N ALA A 776 -45.46 7.09 -56.15
CA ALA A 776 -46.17 7.09 -54.86
C ALA A 776 -47.64 6.64 -54.95
N VAL A 777 -48.27 6.68 -56.13
CA VAL A 777 -49.71 6.40 -56.30
C VAL A 777 -49.98 4.90 -56.57
N SER A 778 -49.03 4.19 -57.16
CA SER A 778 -49.15 2.76 -57.49
C SER A 778 -48.93 1.84 -56.28
N ALA A 779 -48.13 2.25 -55.29
CA ALA A 779 -47.87 1.46 -54.08
C ALA A 779 -49.09 1.36 -53.15
N VAL A 780 -49.93 2.41 -53.11
CA VAL A 780 -51.10 2.47 -52.21
C VAL A 780 -52.24 1.58 -52.69
N VAL A 781 -52.41 1.44 -54.02
CA VAL A 781 -53.45 0.57 -54.61
C VAL A 781 -53.08 -0.91 -54.45
N ILE A 782 -51.79 -1.26 -54.56
CA ILE A 782 -51.31 -2.64 -54.39
C ILE A 782 -51.38 -3.09 -52.92
N SER A 783 -51.08 -2.18 -51.99
CA SER A 783 -51.18 -2.47 -50.54
C SER A 783 -52.62 -2.77 -50.09
N LEU A 784 -53.61 -2.05 -50.64
CA LEU A 784 -55.04 -2.28 -50.33
C LEU A 784 -55.59 -3.58 -50.93
N LEU A 785 -55.12 -3.98 -52.12
CA LEU A 785 -55.46 -5.27 -52.75
C LEU A 785 -54.84 -6.46 -52.00
N CYS A 786 -53.59 -6.32 -51.52
CA CYS A 786 -52.95 -7.34 -50.69
C CYS A 786 -53.65 -7.52 -49.33
N LEU A 787 -54.15 -6.43 -48.72
CA LEU A 787 -54.87 -6.51 -47.45
C LEU A 787 -56.21 -7.27 -47.58
N THR A 788 -56.93 -7.08 -48.70
CA THR A 788 -58.18 -7.82 -48.97
C THR A 788 -57.95 -9.31 -49.23
N LEU A 789 -56.84 -9.69 -49.88
CA LEU A 789 -56.50 -11.09 -50.15
C LEU A 789 -56.04 -11.83 -48.87
N VAL A 790 -55.39 -11.14 -47.95
CA VAL A 790 -54.97 -11.70 -46.64
C VAL A 790 -56.18 -11.90 -45.71
N LEU A 791 -57.17 -11.01 -45.75
CA LEU A 791 -58.40 -11.14 -44.95
C LEU A 791 -59.36 -12.23 -45.45
N MET A 792 -59.29 -12.62 -46.74
CA MET A 792 -60.10 -13.71 -47.29
C MET A 792 -59.49 -15.10 -47.11
N LYS A 793 -58.21 -15.24 -46.72
CA LYS A 793 -57.53 -16.54 -46.61
C LYS A 793 -57.35 -17.08 -45.19
N ARG A 794 -57.95 -16.47 -44.16
CA ARG A 794 -58.04 -17.07 -42.82
C ARG A 794 -59.29 -17.94 -42.68
N ARG A 795 -59.20 -19.18 -43.18
CA ARG A 795 -60.00 -20.31 -42.69
C ARG A 795 -59.20 -21.61 -42.84
N LYS A 796 -58.85 -22.19 -41.67
CA LYS A 796 -58.49 -23.59 -41.34
C LYS A 796 -57.37 -24.27 -42.16
N GLU A 797 -56.26 -24.58 -41.48
CA GLU A 797 -55.92 -25.93 -40.95
C GLU A 797 -54.56 -25.88 -40.24
N GLU A 798 -54.48 -26.49 -39.04
CA GLU A 798 -53.23 -26.75 -38.32
C GLU A 798 -52.53 -27.98 -38.93
N PRO A 799 -51.21 -27.93 -39.19
CA PRO A 799 -50.41 -29.14 -39.37
C PRO A 799 -49.75 -29.53 -38.04
N ASN A 800 -50.11 -30.71 -37.55
CA ASN A 800 -49.34 -31.49 -36.58
C ASN A 800 -47.94 -31.77 -37.13
N LEU A 801 -46.91 -31.22 -36.51
CA LEU A 801 -45.53 -31.65 -36.68
C LEU A 801 -45.12 -32.50 -35.47
N GLN A 802 -45.15 -33.83 -35.69
CA GLN A 802 -44.49 -34.81 -34.84
C GLN A 802 -43.01 -34.48 -34.76
N HIS A 803 -42.58 -33.88 -33.64
CA HIS A 803 -41.17 -33.86 -33.29
C HIS A 803 -40.80 -35.25 -32.78
N SER A 804 -40.00 -35.98 -33.54
CA SER A 804 -39.36 -37.22 -33.08
C SER A 804 -38.48 -36.89 -31.88
N SER A 805 -38.97 -37.22 -30.68
CA SER A 805 -38.17 -37.23 -29.47
C SER A 805 -37.10 -38.30 -29.63
N VAL A 806 -35.85 -37.89 -29.86
CA VAL A 806 -34.71 -38.79 -29.64
C VAL A 806 -34.68 -39.06 -28.13
N ASN A 807 -35.18 -40.22 -27.73
CA ASN A 807 -35.08 -40.68 -26.34
C ASN A 807 -33.60 -40.97 -26.06
N LEU A 808 -32.89 -40.00 -25.47
CA LEU A 808 -31.55 -40.23 -24.94
C LEU A 808 -31.67 -41.24 -23.79
N ARG A 809 -31.02 -42.39 -23.93
CA ARG A 809 -31.10 -43.49 -22.96
C ARG A 809 -30.39 -43.05 -21.67
N LYS A 810 -31.12 -43.08 -20.54
CA LYS A 810 -30.58 -42.71 -19.21
C LYS A 810 -29.51 -43.74 -18.79
N ILE A 811 -28.32 -43.27 -18.48
CA ILE A 811 -27.17 -44.06 -18.00
C ILE A 811 -26.87 -43.67 -16.55
N SER A 812 -26.44 -44.62 -15.72
CA SER A 812 -26.15 -44.41 -14.29
C SER A 812 -24.66 -44.25 -13.99
N TYR A 813 -24.32 -43.84 -12.76
CA TYR A 813 -22.95 -43.87 -12.25
C TYR A 813 -22.31 -45.26 -12.40
N GLU A 814 -23.04 -46.33 -12.06
CA GLU A 814 -22.52 -47.70 -12.08
C GLU A 814 -22.15 -48.16 -13.50
N ASP A 815 -22.95 -47.77 -14.49
CA ASP A 815 -22.68 -48.04 -15.90
C ASP A 815 -21.40 -47.33 -16.37
N ILE A 816 -21.19 -46.08 -15.93
CA ILE A 816 -19.98 -45.31 -16.27
C ILE A 816 -18.75 -45.85 -15.54
N ALA A 817 -18.88 -46.21 -14.26
CA ALA A 817 -17.79 -46.81 -13.50
C ALA A 817 -17.37 -48.14 -14.12
N LYS A 818 -18.31 -48.99 -14.56
CA LYS A 818 -17.99 -50.23 -15.30
C LYS A 818 -17.35 -49.93 -16.66
N ALA A 819 -17.91 -48.99 -17.43
CA ALA A 819 -17.41 -48.67 -18.77
C ALA A 819 -15.98 -48.10 -18.77
N THR A 820 -15.56 -47.48 -17.66
CA THR A 820 -14.23 -46.86 -17.50
C THR A 820 -13.25 -47.70 -16.68
N ASP A 821 -13.65 -48.93 -16.29
CA ASP A 821 -12.88 -49.79 -15.38
C ASP A 821 -12.53 -49.10 -14.06
N GLY A 822 -13.57 -48.61 -13.37
CA GLY A 822 -13.44 -47.89 -12.11
C GLY A 822 -12.71 -46.55 -12.22
N PHE A 823 -12.83 -45.86 -13.36
CA PHE A 823 -12.07 -44.63 -13.68
C PHE A 823 -10.54 -44.85 -13.68
N SER A 824 -10.09 -46.02 -14.15
CA SER A 824 -8.68 -46.38 -14.22
C SER A 824 -7.84 -45.34 -14.99
N ALA A 825 -6.62 -45.08 -14.50
CA ALA A 825 -5.66 -44.21 -15.16
C ALA A 825 -5.25 -44.72 -16.56
N THR A 826 -5.36 -46.03 -16.83
CA THR A 826 -5.06 -46.61 -18.15
C THR A 826 -6.08 -46.23 -19.22
N ASN A 827 -7.29 -45.85 -18.80
CA ASN A 827 -8.36 -45.37 -19.66
C ASN A 827 -8.43 -43.85 -19.73
N LEU A 828 -7.56 -43.12 -19.03
CA LEU A 828 -7.56 -41.66 -19.02
C LEU A 828 -7.05 -41.11 -20.36
N VAL A 829 -7.90 -40.37 -21.06
CA VAL A 829 -7.59 -39.72 -22.34
C VAL A 829 -7.06 -38.30 -22.11
N GLY A 830 -7.53 -37.60 -21.07
CA GLY A 830 -7.03 -36.27 -20.72
C GLY A 830 -7.66 -35.68 -19.45
N LEU A 831 -6.96 -34.72 -18.85
CA LEU A 831 -7.39 -33.99 -17.65
C LEU A 831 -7.63 -32.52 -17.99
N GLY A 832 -8.85 -32.05 -17.78
CA GLY A 832 -9.25 -30.66 -17.98
C GLY A 832 -9.44 -29.91 -16.67
N SER A 833 -9.71 -28.61 -16.78
CA SER A 833 -9.96 -27.74 -15.63
C SER A 833 -11.21 -28.15 -14.83
N PHE A 834 -12.25 -28.72 -15.44
CA PHE A 834 -13.50 -29.07 -14.74
C PHE A 834 -13.78 -30.57 -14.62
N GLY A 835 -12.84 -31.43 -15.04
CA GLY A 835 -13.08 -32.87 -15.06
C GLY A 835 -12.03 -33.66 -15.83
N ALA A 836 -12.24 -34.97 -15.92
CA ALA A 836 -11.38 -35.92 -16.61
C ALA A 836 -12.14 -36.57 -17.78
N VAL A 837 -11.45 -36.89 -18.87
CA VAL A 837 -12.02 -37.63 -20.01
C VAL A 837 -11.43 -39.01 -20.05
N TYR A 838 -12.29 -40.04 -20.05
CA TYR A 838 -11.90 -41.44 -20.09
C TYR A 838 -12.35 -42.08 -21.40
N LYS A 839 -11.56 -42.99 -21.93
CA LYS A 839 -11.99 -43.95 -22.95
C LYS A 839 -12.78 -45.05 -22.23
N GLY A 840 -13.96 -45.37 -22.72
CA GLY A 840 -14.76 -46.44 -22.14
C GLY A 840 -15.51 -47.25 -23.18
N LEU A 841 -16.05 -48.39 -22.75
CA LEU A 841 -16.92 -49.24 -23.55
C LEU A 841 -18.26 -49.39 -22.83
N LEU A 842 -19.32 -48.86 -23.44
CA LEU A 842 -20.65 -48.95 -22.84
C LEU A 842 -21.23 -50.36 -23.05
N PRO A 843 -22.05 -50.88 -22.10
CA PRO A 843 -22.59 -52.24 -22.18
C PRO A 843 -23.54 -52.51 -23.36
N VAL A 844 -23.96 -51.47 -24.09
CA VAL A 844 -24.82 -51.59 -25.28
C VAL A 844 -24.22 -50.81 -26.45
N GLY A 845 -23.17 -51.39 -27.03
CA GLY A 845 -22.51 -50.91 -28.25
C GLY A 845 -21.02 -51.25 -28.26
N ASP A 846 -20.54 -51.91 -29.31
CA ASP A 846 -19.14 -52.35 -29.43
C ASP A 846 -18.16 -51.22 -29.80
N ASN A 847 -18.65 -49.99 -29.94
CA ASN A 847 -17.81 -48.84 -30.32
C ASN A 847 -17.26 -48.13 -29.07
N PRO A 848 -15.95 -47.81 -29.03
CA PRO A 848 -15.37 -47.04 -27.93
C PRO A 848 -16.01 -45.65 -27.84
N VAL A 849 -16.17 -45.17 -26.60
CA VAL A 849 -16.72 -43.85 -26.28
C VAL A 849 -15.72 -43.01 -25.48
N ALA A 850 -15.85 -41.69 -25.55
CA ALA A 850 -15.15 -40.76 -24.69
C ALA A 850 -16.11 -40.23 -23.61
N ILE A 851 -15.80 -40.49 -22.34
CA ILE A 851 -16.65 -40.17 -21.19
C ILE A 851 -15.99 -39.05 -20.39
N LYS A 852 -16.56 -37.85 -20.46
CA LYS A 852 -16.11 -36.68 -19.70
C LYS A 852 -16.82 -36.65 -18.36
N VAL A 853 -16.09 -36.91 -17.29
CA VAL A 853 -16.55 -36.92 -15.90
C VAL A 853 -16.23 -35.58 -15.26
N PHE A 854 -17.25 -34.89 -14.75
CA PHE A 854 -17.09 -33.56 -14.15
C PHE A 854 -16.74 -33.67 -12.68
N ASN A 855 -15.73 -32.91 -12.24
CA ASN A 855 -15.37 -32.80 -10.83
C ASN A 855 -16.23 -31.70 -10.19
N LEU A 856 -17.40 -32.09 -9.67
CA LEU A 856 -18.39 -31.15 -9.11
C LEU A 856 -17.93 -30.43 -7.83
N ASN A 857 -16.86 -30.90 -7.19
CA ASN A 857 -16.24 -30.21 -6.06
C ASN A 857 -15.42 -28.98 -6.50
N LYS A 858 -15.22 -28.78 -7.81
CA LYS A 858 -14.51 -27.63 -8.36
C LYS A 858 -15.49 -26.52 -8.75
N TYR A 859 -15.23 -25.31 -8.26
CA TYR A 859 -16.05 -24.12 -8.51
C TYR A 859 -16.25 -23.91 -10.03
N GLY A 860 -17.52 -23.73 -10.43
CA GLY A 860 -17.91 -23.59 -11.84
C GLY A 860 -18.13 -24.89 -12.62
N ALA A 861 -17.79 -26.07 -12.08
CA ALA A 861 -18.01 -27.35 -12.78
C ALA A 861 -19.50 -27.70 -13.03
N PRO A 862 -20.44 -27.46 -12.09
CA PRO A 862 -21.88 -27.63 -12.38
C PRO A 862 -22.38 -26.68 -13.48
N THR A 863 -21.92 -25.43 -13.46
CA THR A 863 -22.23 -24.42 -14.49
C THR A 863 -21.64 -24.81 -15.84
N SER A 864 -20.40 -25.32 -15.87
CA SER A 864 -19.72 -25.83 -17.06
C SER A 864 -20.48 -27.02 -17.66
N PHE A 865 -20.91 -27.98 -16.84
CA PHE A 865 -21.76 -29.10 -17.29
C PHE A 865 -23.08 -28.62 -17.92
N ASN A 866 -23.80 -27.70 -17.26
CA ASN A 866 -25.06 -27.17 -17.79
C ASN A 866 -24.86 -26.36 -19.08
N ALA A 867 -23.81 -25.55 -19.15
CA ALA A 867 -23.47 -24.76 -20.34
C ALA A 867 -23.11 -25.66 -21.53
N GLU A 868 -22.33 -26.72 -21.31
CA GLU A 868 -22.01 -27.72 -22.35
C GLU A 868 -23.27 -28.46 -22.81
N CYS A 869 -24.18 -28.81 -21.90
CA CYS A 869 -25.46 -29.42 -22.25
C CYS A 869 -26.35 -28.50 -23.10
N GLU A 870 -26.46 -27.22 -22.72
CA GLU A 870 -27.24 -26.24 -23.48
C GLU A 870 -26.61 -25.96 -24.85
N ALA A 871 -25.28 -25.85 -24.95
CA ALA A 871 -24.61 -25.68 -26.25
C ALA A 871 -24.86 -26.88 -27.18
N LEU A 872 -24.71 -28.11 -26.66
CA LEU A 872 -24.90 -29.34 -27.44
C LEU A 872 -26.37 -29.60 -27.80
N ARG A 873 -27.32 -29.01 -27.07
CA ARG A 873 -28.75 -29.10 -27.37
C ARG A 873 -29.12 -28.42 -28.69
N TYR A 874 -28.48 -27.29 -29.00
CA TYR A 874 -28.83 -26.46 -30.16
C TYR A 874 -27.87 -26.61 -31.34
N ILE A 875 -26.64 -27.08 -31.11
CA ILE A 875 -25.62 -27.15 -32.16
C ILE A 875 -25.60 -28.55 -32.80
N ARG A 876 -25.96 -28.63 -34.09
CA ARG A 876 -25.81 -29.85 -34.92
C ARG A 876 -25.04 -29.51 -36.18
N HIS A 877 -23.80 -30.01 -36.28
CA HIS A 877 -22.95 -29.78 -37.44
C HIS A 877 -22.16 -31.06 -37.78
N ARG A 878 -21.92 -31.32 -39.07
CA ARG A 878 -21.26 -32.54 -39.56
C ARG A 878 -19.82 -32.74 -39.07
N ASN A 879 -19.16 -31.64 -38.69
CA ASN A 879 -17.77 -31.63 -38.19
C ASN A 879 -17.67 -31.53 -36.67
N LEU A 880 -18.78 -31.56 -35.92
CA LEU A 880 -18.76 -31.54 -34.45
C LEU A 880 -18.98 -32.95 -33.87
N VAL A 881 -18.25 -33.27 -32.80
CA VAL A 881 -18.34 -34.57 -32.13
C VAL A 881 -19.74 -34.77 -31.57
N LYS A 882 -20.36 -35.89 -31.94
CA LYS A 882 -21.73 -36.22 -31.54
C LYS A 882 -21.77 -36.67 -30.07
N ILE A 883 -22.68 -36.07 -29.30
CA ILE A 883 -23.05 -36.57 -27.98
C ILE A 883 -23.92 -37.83 -28.12
N ILE A 884 -23.55 -38.88 -27.39
CA ILE A 884 -24.26 -40.16 -27.36
C ILE A 884 -25.32 -40.13 -26.26
N THR A 885 -24.92 -39.75 -25.04
CA THR A 885 -25.82 -39.61 -23.87
C THR A 885 -25.15 -38.80 -22.75
N LEU A 886 -25.85 -38.57 -21.63
CA LEU A 886 -25.34 -37.93 -20.42
C LEU A 886 -25.74 -38.71 -19.16
N CYS A 887 -24.96 -38.55 -18.09
CA CYS A 887 -25.27 -39.02 -16.75
C CYS A 887 -25.43 -37.83 -15.80
N SER A 888 -26.50 -37.84 -15.00
CA SER A 888 -26.71 -36.92 -13.88
C SER A 888 -27.41 -37.70 -12.78
N THR A 889 -26.63 -38.50 -12.05
CA THR A 889 -27.11 -39.37 -10.95
C THR A 889 -26.32 -39.06 -9.67
N VAL A 890 -26.42 -39.91 -8.65
CA VAL A 890 -25.57 -39.84 -7.45
C VAL A 890 -24.53 -40.95 -7.48
N ASP A 891 -23.40 -40.72 -6.83
CA ASP A 891 -22.37 -41.72 -6.56
C ASP A 891 -22.76 -42.63 -5.35
N PRO A 892 -22.00 -43.70 -5.05
CA PRO A 892 -22.30 -44.60 -3.93
C PRO A 892 -22.24 -43.95 -2.54
N ASN A 893 -21.66 -42.76 -2.43
CA ASN A 893 -21.57 -41.99 -1.18
C ASN A 893 -22.71 -40.96 -1.06
N GLY A 894 -23.61 -40.88 -2.05
CA GLY A 894 -24.74 -39.95 -2.08
C GLY A 894 -24.42 -38.56 -2.62
N TYR A 895 -23.24 -38.34 -3.21
CA TYR A 895 -22.89 -37.07 -3.84
C TYR A 895 -23.34 -37.03 -5.30
N ASP A 896 -23.68 -35.83 -5.79
CA ASP A 896 -24.03 -35.62 -7.19
C ASP A 896 -22.88 -36.06 -8.12
N PHE A 897 -23.23 -36.74 -9.21
CA PHE A 897 -22.32 -37.20 -10.24
C PHE A 897 -22.84 -36.80 -11.62
N LYS A 898 -21.99 -36.14 -12.41
CA LYS A 898 -22.34 -35.64 -13.75
C LYS A 898 -21.27 -36.04 -14.76
N ALA A 899 -21.70 -36.56 -15.91
CA ALA A 899 -20.81 -36.91 -17.01
C ALA A 899 -21.48 -36.75 -18.38
N LEU A 900 -20.69 -36.48 -19.42
CA LEU A 900 -21.10 -36.43 -20.82
C LEU A 900 -20.40 -37.53 -21.61
N VAL A 901 -21.15 -38.23 -22.46
CA VAL A 901 -20.61 -39.33 -23.30
C VAL A 901 -20.60 -38.91 -24.76
N PHE A 902 -19.42 -38.94 -25.35
CA PHE A 902 -19.15 -38.57 -26.74
C PHE A 902 -18.67 -39.78 -27.54
N GLN A 903 -18.78 -39.69 -28.86
CA GLN A 903 -18.06 -40.60 -29.76
C GLN A 903 -16.55 -40.49 -29.55
N TYR A 904 -15.85 -41.62 -29.41
CA TYR A 904 -14.38 -41.63 -29.29
C TYR A 904 -13.71 -41.36 -30.64
N MET A 905 -12.70 -40.50 -30.65
CA MET A 905 -11.89 -40.18 -31.83
C MET A 905 -10.54 -40.90 -31.73
N PRO A 906 -10.24 -41.89 -32.59
CA PRO A 906 -9.08 -42.78 -32.42
C PRO A 906 -7.74 -42.19 -32.86
N ASN A 907 -7.72 -41.12 -33.66
CA ASN A 907 -6.52 -40.60 -34.32
C ASN A 907 -5.81 -39.47 -33.55
N GLY A 908 -5.99 -39.39 -32.23
CA GLY A 908 -5.35 -38.37 -31.38
C GLY A 908 -6.04 -37.00 -31.42
N SER A 909 -5.41 -35.99 -30.81
CA SER A 909 -5.93 -34.62 -30.77
C SER A 909 -5.59 -33.85 -32.05
N LEU A 910 -6.39 -32.82 -32.35
CA LEU A 910 -6.12 -31.90 -33.46
C LEU A 910 -4.75 -31.21 -33.31
N GLU A 911 -4.30 -30.96 -32.08
CA GLU A 911 -2.99 -30.40 -31.75
C GLU A 911 -1.83 -31.28 -32.24
N MET A 912 -1.88 -32.59 -31.99
CA MET A 912 -0.86 -33.54 -32.47
C MET A 912 -0.77 -33.58 -34.01
N TRP A 913 -1.87 -33.27 -34.68
CA TRP A 913 -1.95 -33.22 -36.14
C TRP A 913 -1.48 -31.89 -36.73
N LEU A 914 -1.76 -30.78 -36.06
CA LEU A 914 -1.36 -29.43 -36.51
C LEU A 914 0.11 -29.11 -36.20
N HIS A 915 0.71 -29.79 -35.21
CA HIS A 915 2.09 -29.55 -34.75
C HIS A 915 2.93 -30.84 -34.64
N PRO A 916 3.15 -31.59 -35.73
CA PRO A 916 3.87 -32.88 -35.67
C PRO A 916 5.38 -32.77 -35.37
N GLU A 917 6.02 -31.61 -35.58
CA GLU A 917 7.47 -31.41 -35.38
C GLU A 917 7.87 -30.48 -34.23
N ASP A 918 6.91 -29.89 -33.48
CA ASP A 918 7.22 -28.82 -32.52
C ASP A 918 6.74 -29.12 -31.09
N LEU A 919 7.21 -30.25 -30.54
CA LEU A 919 7.00 -30.64 -29.13
C LEU A 919 7.80 -29.76 -28.13
N GLY A 920 8.26 -28.57 -28.52
CA GLY A 920 9.30 -27.82 -27.82
C GLY A 920 8.88 -26.57 -27.04
N HIS A 921 7.89 -25.77 -27.47
CA HIS A 921 7.82 -24.38 -26.98
C HIS A 921 6.51 -23.85 -26.39
N GLU A 922 5.34 -24.50 -26.55
CA GLU A 922 4.11 -24.08 -25.82
C GLU A 922 3.61 -25.09 -24.77
N TYR A 923 3.99 -26.37 -24.87
CA TYR A 923 3.44 -27.42 -24.00
C TYR A 923 4.47 -28.44 -23.47
N GLY A 924 5.78 -28.15 -23.62
CA GLY A 924 6.88 -28.95 -23.05
C GLY A 924 7.20 -28.59 -21.59
N MET A 925 7.18 -29.60 -20.71
CA MET A 925 7.50 -29.59 -19.27
C MET A 925 7.98 -28.26 -18.65
N GLY A 926 7.07 -27.54 -17.96
CA GLY A 926 7.42 -26.52 -16.96
C GLY A 926 6.96 -25.08 -17.21
N GLY A 927 6.35 -24.77 -18.36
CA GLY A 927 5.78 -23.45 -18.68
C GLY A 927 4.32 -23.26 -18.21
N GLN A 928 3.92 -22.02 -17.91
CA GLN A 928 2.52 -21.69 -17.56
C GLN A 928 1.56 -22.06 -18.71
N LEU A 929 0.49 -22.80 -18.38
CA LEU A 929 -0.64 -23.10 -19.28
C LEU A 929 -1.18 -21.81 -19.92
N SER A 930 -1.10 -21.70 -21.25
CA SER A 930 -1.54 -20.52 -21.99
C SER A 930 -3.01 -20.62 -22.43
N LYS A 931 -3.84 -19.65 -22.02
CA LYS A 931 -5.24 -19.51 -22.48
C LYS A 931 -5.36 -19.23 -23.99
N LYS A 932 -4.26 -18.99 -24.70
CA LYS A 932 -4.23 -18.63 -26.12
C LYS A 932 -4.23 -19.84 -27.07
N GLY A 933 -3.89 -21.04 -26.60
CA GLY A 933 -4.08 -22.28 -27.37
C GLY A 933 -5.56 -22.65 -27.54
N ASP A 934 -6.36 -22.41 -26.50
CA ASP A 934 -7.82 -22.59 -26.56
C ASP A 934 -8.47 -21.63 -27.57
N VAL A 935 -7.99 -20.39 -27.64
CA VAL A 935 -8.45 -19.39 -28.63
C VAL A 935 -8.14 -19.87 -30.05
N TYR A 936 -6.94 -20.40 -30.29
CA TYR A 936 -6.55 -20.94 -31.59
C TYR A 936 -7.46 -22.09 -32.02
N SER A 937 -7.69 -23.04 -31.11
CA SER A 937 -8.59 -24.17 -31.35
C SER A 937 -10.02 -23.72 -31.65
N TYR A 938 -10.51 -22.69 -30.95
CA TYR A 938 -11.82 -22.08 -31.21
C TYR A 938 -11.88 -21.42 -32.60
N GLY A 939 -10.82 -20.72 -33.02
CA GLY A 939 -10.72 -20.13 -34.36
C GLY A 939 -10.77 -21.18 -35.46
N VAL A 940 -9.99 -22.27 -35.33
CA VAL A 940 -10.01 -23.38 -36.28
C VAL A 940 -11.40 -24.02 -36.35
N LEU A 941 -12.06 -24.24 -35.22
CA LEU A 941 -13.43 -24.78 -35.18
C LEU A 941 -14.44 -23.90 -35.94
N LEU A 942 -14.34 -22.57 -35.80
CA LEU A 942 -15.18 -21.64 -36.56
C LEU A 942 -14.91 -21.76 -38.08
N LEU A 943 -13.65 -21.88 -38.49
CA LEU A 943 -13.30 -22.10 -39.90
C LEU A 943 -13.87 -23.42 -40.44
N GLU A 944 -13.86 -24.48 -39.63
CA GLU A 944 -14.45 -25.78 -40.00
C GLU A 944 -15.97 -25.73 -40.16
N ILE A 945 -16.65 -24.92 -39.34
CA ILE A 945 -18.09 -24.70 -39.43
C ILE A 945 -18.42 -23.85 -40.66
N LEU A 946 -17.69 -22.77 -40.90
CA LEU A 946 -17.93 -21.84 -42.01
C LEU A 946 -17.66 -22.45 -43.37
N THR A 947 -16.57 -23.23 -43.49
CA THR A 947 -16.15 -23.83 -44.77
C THR A 947 -16.70 -25.24 -44.97
N GLY A 948 -17.13 -25.88 -43.88
CA GLY A 948 -17.53 -27.28 -43.89
C GLY A 948 -16.40 -28.27 -44.23
N LYS A 949 -15.13 -27.82 -44.18
CA LYS A 949 -13.90 -28.60 -44.43
C LYS A 949 -13.13 -28.79 -43.12
N ARG A 950 -12.34 -29.86 -43.02
CA ARG A 950 -11.47 -30.10 -41.84
C ARG A 950 -10.01 -29.82 -42.20
N PRO A 951 -9.16 -29.34 -41.26
CA PRO A 951 -7.73 -29.18 -41.49
C PRO A 951 -7.01 -30.47 -41.89
N THR A 952 -7.63 -31.63 -41.64
CA THR A 952 -7.11 -32.97 -41.93
C THR A 952 -7.64 -33.58 -43.24
N ASP A 953 -8.44 -32.85 -44.04
CA ASP A 953 -8.89 -33.38 -45.32
C ASP A 953 -7.70 -33.51 -46.32
N GLU A 954 -7.64 -34.59 -47.12
CA GLU A 954 -6.50 -34.92 -48.03
C GLU A 954 -6.07 -33.78 -48.98
N LYS A 955 -6.98 -32.85 -49.25
CA LYS A 955 -6.81 -31.64 -50.08
C LYS A 955 -5.96 -30.53 -49.44
N PHE A 956 -5.44 -30.72 -48.22
CA PHE A 956 -4.54 -29.79 -47.52
C PHE A 956 -3.10 -30.31 -47.40
N ASN A 957 -2.74 -31.38 -48.12
CA ASN A 957 -1.39 -31.95 -48.15
C ASN A 957 -0.35 -31.09 -48.91
N ASP A 958 -0.77 -29.94 -49.47
CA ASP A 958 0.03 -29.07 -50.33
C ASP A 958 0.86 -28.02 -49.55
N GLY A 959 0.88 -28.08 -48.21
CA GLY A 959 1.61 -27.16 -47.34
C GLY A 959 0.86 -25.87 -46.95
N LEU A 960 -0.38 -25.67 -47.42
CA LEU A 960 -1.24 -24.54 -47.04
C LEU A 960 -2.31 -24.98 -46.04
N SER A 961 -2.39 -24.31 -44.89
CA SER A 961 -3.37 -24.61 -43.84
C SER A 961 -4.79 -24.14 -44.19
N LEU A 962 -5.79 -24.62 -43.43
CA LEU A 962 -7.16 -24.14 -43.56
C LEU A 962 -7.27 -22.63 -43.29
N HIS A 963 -6.45 -22.08 -42.37
CA HIS A 963 -6.35 -20.64 -42.14
C HIS A 963 -5.88 -19.93 -43.40
N ASP A 964 -4.74 -20.33 -43.97
CA ASP A 964 -4.12 -19.65 -45.12
C ASP A 964 -5.06 -19.56 -46.33
N ARG A 965 -5.85 -20.62 -46.58
CA ARG A 965 -6.82 -20.62 -47.68
C ARG A 965 -8.00 -19.70 -47.43
N VAL A 966 -8.46 -19.57 -46.19
CA VAL A 966 -9.55 -18.66 -45.84
C VAL A 966 -9.08 -17.22 -45.84
N ASP A 967 -7.87 -16.97 -45.33
CA ASP A 967 -7.23 -15.64 -45.32
C ASP A 967 -7.01 -15.13 -46.75
N ALA A 968 -6.50 -15.97 -47.65
CA ALA A 968 -6.30 -15.62 -49.07
C ALA A 968 -7.60 -15.32 -49.84
N ALA A 969 -8.76 -15.77 -49.33
CA ALA A 969 -10.06 -15.49 -49.89
C ALA A 969 -10.76 -14.30 -49.20
N PHE A 970 -10.32 -13.90 -48.01
CA PHE A 970 -10.94 -12.84 -47.23
C PHE A 970 -10.48 -11.44 -47.69
N PRO A 971 -11.37 -10.41 -47.71
CA PRO A 971 -12.82 -10.48 -47.53
C PRO A 971 -13.60 -10.71 -48.85
N HIS A 972 -12.95 -10.60 -50.01
CA HIS A 972 -13.64 -10.41 -51.29
C HIS A 972 -14.09 -11.70 -52.01
N ARG A 973 -13.54 -12.86 -51.65
CA ARG A 973 -13.84 -14.18 -52.24
C ARG A 973 -14.38 -15.18 -51.23
N VAL A 974 -14.91 -14.71 -50.11
CA VAL A 974 -15.41 -15.55 -49.01
C VAL A 974 -16.54 -16.47 -49.48
N THR A 975 -17.37 -16.06 -50.44
CA THR A 975 -18.44 -16.90 -51.00
C THR A 975 -17.92 -18.20 -51.66
N GLU A 976 -16.69 -18.21 -52.16
CA GLU A 976 -16.09 -19.38 -52.83
C GLU A 976 -15.63 -20.47 -51.85
N ILE A 977 -15.48 -20.13 -50.56
CA ILE A 977 -14.94 -21.01 -49.52
C ILE A 977 -15.98 -21.48 -48.50
N LEU A 978 -17.15 -20.84 -48.46
CA LEU A 978 -18.24 -21.19 -47.54
C LEU A 978 -18.83 -22.56 -47.88
N ASP A 979 -19.34 -23.24 -46.85
CA ASP A 979 -20.08 -24.48 -47.02
C ASP A 979 -21.33 -24.25 -47.88
N PRO A 980 -21.53 -24.99 -49.00
CA PRO A 980 -22.73 -24.88 -49.83
C PRO A 980 -24.04 -25.06 -49.06
N ASN A 981 -24.03 -25.82 -47.96
CA ASN A 981 -25.21 -26.00 -47.11
C ASN A 981 -25.51 -24.77 -46.24
N MET A 982 -24.57 -23.85 -46.03
CA MET A 982 -24.84 -22.53 -45.45
C MET A 982 -25.43 -21.55 -46.47
N LEU A 983 -25.36 -21.87 -47.77
CA LEU A 983 -25.79 -21.00 -48.88
C LEU A 983 -27.23 -21.26 -49.33
N HIS A 984 -27.94 -22.25 -48.78
CA HIS A 984 -29.29 -22.56 -49.26
C HIS A 984 -30.37 -21.56 -48.78
N ASN A 985 -30.99 -20.91 -49.76
CA ASN A 985 -32.22 -20.10 -49.81
C ASN A 985 -32.18 -18.59 -49.49
N ASP A 986 -31.11 -18.02 -48.91
CA ASP A 986 -31.08 -16.56 -48.60
C ASP A 986 -29.89 -15.77 -49.18
N LEU A 987 -28.94 -16.41 -49.88
CA LEU A 987 -27.72 -15.75 -50.37
C LEU A 987 -27.53 -15.75 -51.89
N ASP A 988 -28.31 -16.54 -52.65
CA ASP A 988 -28.23 -16.59 -54.12
C ASP A 988 -29.00 -15.45 -54.84
N GLY A 989 -29.47 -14.45 -54.09
CA GLY A 989 -30.26 -13.35 -54.63
C GLY A 989 -30.28 -12.10 -53.77
N GLY A 990 -29.11 -11.58 -53.38
CA GLY A 990 -28.97 -10.18 -53.00
C GLY A 990 -29.43 -9.76 -51.60
N ASN A 991 -28.87 -10.35 -50.54
CA ASN A 991 -28.83 -9.70 -49.22
C ASN A 991 -27.38 -9.37 -48.82
N SER A 992 -26.85 -8.29 -49.39
CA SER A 992 -25.52 -7.73 -49.09
C SER A 992 -25.30 -7.52 -47.58
N GLU A 993 -26.37 -7.30 -46.81
CA GLU A 993 -26.30 -7.02 -45.37
C GLU A 993 -26.00 -8.25 -44.52
N LEU A 994 -26.54 -9.44 -44.81
CA LEU A 994 -26.21 -10.66 -44.05
C LEU A 994 -24.72 -11.02 -44.24
N MET A 995 -24.23 -10.88 -45.47
CA MET A 995 -22.82 -11.11 -45.78
C MET A 995 -21.91 -10.11 -45.04
N GLN A 996 -22.27 -8.83 -45.03
CA GLN A 996 -21.47 -7.76 -44.42
C GLN A 996 -21.57 -7.70 -42.89
N CYS A 997 -22.74 -7.93 -42.32
CA CYS A 997 -23.01 -7.77 -40.89
C CYS A 997 -22.79 -9.05 -40.09
N CYS A 998 -22.85 -10.23 -40.74
CA CYS A 998 -22.78 -11.50 -40.03
C CYS A 998 -21.64 -12.39 -40.53
N VAL A 999 -21.57 -12.68 -41.83
CA VAL A 999 -20.66 -13.70 -42.36
C VAL A 999 -19.21 -13.20 -42.40
N LEU A 1000 -18.93 -12.01 -42.96
CA LEU A 1000 -17.58 -11.45 -42.99
C LEU A 1000 -17.00 -11.17 -41.60
N PRO A 1001 -17.76 -10.59 -40.64
CA PRO A 1001 -17.29 -10.44 -39.26
C PRO A 1001 -17.00 -11.79 -38.58
N LEU A 1002 -17.82 -12.82 -38.83
CA LEU A 1002 -17.60 -14.14 -38.25
C LEU A 1002 -16.34 -14.83 -38.80
N VAL A 1003 -16.09 -14.71 -40.11
CA VAL A 1003 -14.83 -15.17 -40.74
C VAL A 1003 -13.62 -14.40 -40.19
N LYS A 1004 -13.76 -13.08 -39.98
CA LYS A 1004 -12.71 -12.26 -39.37
C LYS A 1004 -12.38 -12.72 -37.95
N VAL A 1005 -13.39 -12.97 -37.11
CA VAL A 1005 -13.19 -13.53 -35.76
C VAL A 1005 -12.48 -14.87 -35.83
N ALA A 1006 -12.86 -15.74 -36.77
CA ALA A 1006 -12.24 -17.04 -36.95
C ALA A 1006 -10.74 -16.92 -37.30
N LEU A 1007 -10.38 -16.11 -38.31
CA LEU A 1007 -8.99 -15.85 -38.73
C LEU A 1007 -8.13 -15.22 -37.63
N MET A 1008 -8.68 -14.23 -36.92
CA MET A 1008 -7.99 -13.58 -35.81
C MET A 1008 -7.77 -14.53 -34.63
N CYS A 1009 -8.67 -15.48 -34.39
CA CYS A 1009 -8.48 -16.49 -33.34
C CYS A 1009 -7.40 -17.51 -33.71
N SER A 1010 -7.29 -17.89 -34.99
CA SER A 1010 -6.37 -18.92 -35.49
C SER A 1010 -5.04 -18.38 -36.07
N MET A 1011 -4.62 -17.17 -35.67
CA MET A 1011 -3.28 -16.66 -36.00
C MET A 1011 -2.17 -17.56 -35.45
N ALA A 1012 -1.11 -17.80 -36.23
CA ALA A 1012 0.01 -18.64 -35.82
C ALA A 1012 0.67 -18.14 -34.52
N SER A 1013 0.90 -16.82 -34.39
CA SER A 1013 1.48 -16.20 -33.20
C SER A 1013 0.43 -15.96 -32.10
N PRO A 1014 0.66 -16.42 -30.84
CA PRO A 1014 -0.27 -16.23 -29.72
C PRO A 1014 -0.55 -14.78 -29.34
N ARG A 1015 0.39 -13.87 -29.63
CA ARG A 1015 0.27 -12.43 -29.33
C ARG A 1015 -0.75 -11.74 -30.22
N ASP A 1016 -0.96 -12.26 -31.41
CA ASP A 1016 -1.83 -11.68 -32.43
C ASP A 1016 -3.26 -12.26 -32.36
N ARG A 1017 -3.48 -13.28 -31.52
CA ARG A 1017 -4.80 -13.88 -31.28
C ARG A 1017 -5.66 -13.00 -30.38
N LEU A 1018 -6.96 -12.93 -30.66
CA LEU A 1018 -7.94 -12.25 -29.79
C LEU A 1018 -8.00 -12.85 -28.37
N GLY A 1019 -8.51 -12.10 -27.40
CA GLY A 1019 -8.86 -12.63 -26.07
C GLY A 1019 -10.29 -13.17 -26.07
N MET A 1020 -10.58 -14.26 -25.33
CA MET A 1020 -11.93 -14.86 -25.32
C MET A 1020 -13.05 -13.90 -24.87
N ALA A 1021 -12.75 -12.90 -24.03
CA ALA A 1021 -13.73 -11.86 -23.69
C ALA A 1021 -14.11 -11.01 -24.91
N GLN A 1022 -13.13 -10.60 -25.71
CA GLN A 1022 -13.37 -9.87 -26.97
C GLN A 1022 -14.11 -10.77 -27.97
N VAL A 1023 -13.68 -12.02 -28.13
CA VAL A 1023 -14.36 -12.99 -29.00
C VAL A 1023 -15.84 -13.14 -28.59
N SER A 1024 -16.14 -13.22 -27.30
CA SER A 1024 -17.52 -13.32 -26.80
C SER A 1024 -18.36 -12.09 -27.15
N ILE A 1025 -17.78 -10.88 -27.04
CA ILE A 1025 -18.45 -9.62 -27.39
C ILE A 1025 -18.75 -9.58 -28.89
N GLU A 1026 -17.76 -9.88 -29.74
CA GLU A 1026 -17.92 -9.89 -31.21
C GLU A 1026 -18.98 -10.91 -31.63
N ILE A 1027 -18.95 -12.12 -31.09
CA ILE A 1027 -19.93 -13.17 -31.39
C ILE A 1027 -21.34 -12.78 -30.93
N HIS A 1028 -21.49 -12.11 -29.79
CA HIS A 1028 -22.80 -11.59 -29.35
C HIS A 1028 -23.31 -10.47 -30.25
N SER A 1029 -22.43 -9.57 -30.71
CA SER A 1029 -22.79 -8.52 -31.66
C SER A 1029 -23.25 -9.09 -33.00
N ILE A 1030 -22.50 -10.05 -33.55
CA ILE A 1030 -22.84 -10.78 -34.78
C ILE A 1030 -24.18 -11.51 -34.63
N LYS A 1031 -24.40 -12.18 -33.49
CA LYS A 1031 -25.66 -12.86 -33.19
C LYS A 1031 -26.82 -11.88 -33.14
N GLN A 1032 -26.63 -10.71 -32.52
CA GLN A 1032 -27.68 -9.69 -32.45
C GLN A 1032 -27.99 -9.12 -33.83
N ALA A 1033 -26.98 -8.81 -34.65
CA ALA A 1033 -27.17 -8.36 -36.03
C ALA A 1033 -27.92 -9.41 -36.88
N PHE A 1034 -27.62 -10.70 -36.70
CA PHE A 1034 -28.34 -11.78 -37.34
C PHE A 1034 -29.82 -11.86 -36.89
N LEU A 1035 -30.09 -11.68 -35.59
CA LEU A 1035 -31.46 -11.66 -35.05
C LEU A 1035 -32.26 -10.43 -35.53
N ASP A 1036 -31.60 -9.28 -35.70
CA ASP A 1036 -32.23 -8.06 -36.18
C ASP A 1036 -32.56 -8.15 -37.68
N LEU A 1037 -31.65 -8.70 -38.50
CA LEU A 1037 -31.89 -8.99 -39.93
C LEU A 1037 -32.99 -10.03 -40.14
N SER A 1038 -32.99 -11.11 -39.35
CA SER A 1038 -34.00 -12.18 -39.45
C SER A 1038 -35.39 -11.78 -38.93
N SER A 1039 -35.49 -10.71 -38.12
CA SER A 1039 -36.75 -10.16 -37.63
C SER A 1039 -37.30 -8.99 -38.48
N GLY A 1040 -36.64 -8.64 -39.59
CA GLY A 1040 -37.08 -7.59 -40.52
C GLY A 1040 -36.97 -6.16 -39.96
N ARG A 1041 -36.23 -5.96 -38.86
CA ARG A 1041 -35.88 -4.63 -38.36
C ARG A 1041 -34.72 -4.11 -39.19
N LYS A 1042 -34.87 -2.94 -39.81
CA LYS A 1042 -33.73 -2.27 -40.44
C LYS A 1042 -32.68 -2.00 -39.37
N ILE A 1043 -31.48 -2.54 -39.59
CA ILE A 1043 -30.29 -2.11 -38.86
C ILE A 1043 -30.07 -0.64 -39.27
N VAL A 1044 -30.00 0.25 -38.28
CA VAL A 1044 -29.67 1.68 -38.46
C VAL A 1044 -28.27 1.92 -37.96
#